data_AF-A0A840N6N3-F1
#
_entry.id   AF-A0A840N6N3-F1
#
_cell.length_a   1.000
_cell.length_b   1.000
_cell.length_c   1.000
_cell.angle_alpha   90.00
_cell.angle_beta   90.00
_cell.angle_gamma   90.00
#
_symmetry.space_group_name_H-M   'P 1'
#
loop_
_entity.id
_entity.type
_entity.pdbx_description
1 polymer ?
#
loop_
_entity_poly.entity_id
_entity_poly.type
_entity_poly.pdbx_seq_one_letter_code
_entity_poly.pdbx_strand_id
1 'polypeptide(L)'
;MAGVFDIQGFGFKSDWNGEFRTGAAQSAMQGLAATNANAISIAPRLFTASMTSNEVIADPGKTESDAIIAATIADAHALGLSVLLKPMLSGLDGTSAHELRPSDVGAFFASYKAEMLDLARIAEQSGVEMLSIGNELSKLSGEQYRGYWADLVDSLRSVYHGELTYGAATDEAIHVGFWDQVDVIGVNAYPPLTTKTDPTVDEMVAAWNNVSANDYWAAAMDHKSPVEFMHALAVEHGKPLLFTETGYRSVDGTNIAPGGWTGSSTQDVQEQRDAFDAFFQVWGAHGGSWFKGAHIWDWDPDNAYSPTGYSPMGKPAGQLITDWFGGQHQPPGLTIAGSPSADLIDVGGGNDVLSGGVGNDVIRGGGGNDTISGGPDVIPRLETSAITVTGFSPLVDGVGAKMQVLVNGQPVGDTVEFHAAANPSEYQTYSFTFQNPASVVSLDFAFVNDQVTSGGDRNLYIKDIAVNGEHLTAADGVNPSSPGTWNLYQNKAIHYDTSGRQDMFFGSVTDDDALEGGPGQDVIHGGAGNDSISGGLGDDKLHGDDGNDSIAGGGGKDVIYGGAGQDTLTGGPETVKMYGGDGNDLLRGGTGNDYLFGENSNDVMTGGAGNDYLHGGNGSDTFVFAANFGKDIVGQFHDGFGTEDVIQFDKSVFADFAAVQSHMSQVGTSVVITRDEHSSVEIQKATLTNFGPDDFWFV
;
A
#
# COMPACT_ATOMS: atom_id res chain seq x y z
N MET A 1 2.54 -20.76 3.81
CA MET A 1 2.62 -19.30 3.96
C MET A 1 3.39 -18.78 2.77
N ALA A 2 2.83 -17.79 2.07
CA ALA A 2 3.58 -17.04 1.08
C ALA A 2 4.72 -16.28 1.78
N GLY A 3 5.74 -15.87 1.03
CA GLY A 3 6.84 -15.04 1.55
C GLY A 3 6.34 -13.68 2.04
N VAL A 4 7.24 -12.87 2.59
CA VAL A 4 6.92 -11.52 3.09
C VAL A 4 6.64 -10.53 1.95
N PHE A 5 7.13 -10.79 0.74
CA PHE A 5 6.93 -9.95 -0.44
C PHE A 5 6.59 -10.78 -1.68
N ASP A 6 5.99 -10.14 -2.69
CA ASP A 6 5.83 -10.70 -4.04
C ASP A 6 7.19 -11.02 -4.68
N ILE A 7 8.17 -10.12 -4.54
CA ILE A 7 9.53 -10.26 -5.05
C ILE A 7 10.52 -10.38 -3.90
N GLN A 8 11.11 -11.56 -3.78
CA GLN A 8 12.11 -11.94 -2.79
C GLN A 8 13.31 -12.50 -3.53
N GLY A 9 14.21 -11.62 -3.96
CA GLY A 9 15.29 -12.02 -4.86
C GLY A 9 16.66 -11.52 -4.46
N PHE A 10 17.65 -11.88 -5.28
CA PHE A 10 19.02 -11.36 -5.16
C PHE A 10 19.53 -10.85 -6.50
N GLY A 11 20.46 -9.90 -6.44
CA GLY A 11 21.27 -9.49 -7.60
C GLY A 11 22.28 -10.55 -7.99
N PHE A 12 22.44 -10.80 -9.30
CA PHE A 12 23.37 -11.77 -9.86
C PHE A 12 24.08 -11.15 -11.08
N LYS A 13 25.22 -10.50 -10.82
CA LYS A 13 25.90 -9.60 -11.77
C LYS A 13 27.10 -10.26 -12.43
N SER A 14 27.20 -10.14 -13.75
CA SER A 14 28.39 -10.62 -14.48
C SER A 14 29.49 -9.56 -14.56
N ASP A 15 30.72 -9.98 -14.32
CA ASP A 15 31.95 -9.21 -14.42
C ASP A 15 32.82 -9.57 -15.64
N TRP A 16 32.50 -10.61 -16.39
CA TRP A 16 33.18 -10.95 -17.65
C TRP A 16 32.37 -11.93 -18.50
N ASN A 17 32.63 -11.96 -19.81
CA ASN A 17 31.88 -12.82 -20.74
C ASN A 17 32.17 -14.31 -20.48
N GLY A 18 31.16 -15.08 -20.09
CA GLY A 18 31.27 -16.49 -19.75
C GLY A 18 31.03 -16.81 -18.28
N GLU A 19 30.97 -15.79 -17.41
CA GLU A 19 30.93 -15.98 -15.96
C GLU A 19 29.68 -16.75 -15.51
N PHE A 20 28.51 -16.38 -16.04
CA PHE A 20 27.25 -17.03 -15.68
C PHE A 20 27.19 -18.52 -16.05
N ARG A 21 28.10 -19.01 -16.91
CA ARG A 21 28.17 -20.43 -17.29
C ARG A 21 29.24 -21.21 -16.56
N THR A 22 29.97 -20.60 -15.64
CA THR A 22 30.94 -21.33 -14.81
C THR A 22 30.22 -22.31 -13.88
N GLY A 23 30.92 -23.38 -13.47
CA GLY A 23 30.37 -24.29 -12.45
C GLY A 23 30.15 -23.61 -11.09
N ALA A 24 30.91 -22.54 -10.81
CA ALA A 24 30.71 -21.69 -9.64
C ALA A 24 29.38 -20.95 -9.73
N ALA A 25 29.08 -20.29 -10.85
CA ALA A 25 27.82 -19.57 -11.05
C ALA A 25 26.60 -20.49 -10.97
N GLN A 26 26.68 -21.70 -11.53
CA GLN A 26 25.62 -22.69 -11.39
C GLN A 26 25.38 -23.10 -9.93
N SER A 27 26.47 -23.28 -9.16
CA SER A 27 26.38 -23.61 -7.73
C SER A 27 25.86 -22.43 -6.91
N ALA A 28 26.28 -21.20 -7.24
CA ALA A 28 25.82 -19.98 -6.61
C ALA A 28 24.32 -19.80 -6.80
N MET A 29 23.81 -19.98 -8.02
CA MET A 29 22.37 -19.88 -8.33
C MET A 29 21.55 -20.94 -7.60
N GLN A 30 22.06 -22.17 -7.46
CA GLN A 30 21.40 -23.19 -6.62
C GLN A 30 21.40 -22.79 -5.14
N GLY A 31 22.49 -22.22 -4.64
CA GLY A 31 22.58 -21.70 -3.28
C GLY A 31 21.60 -20.56 -3.01
N LEU A 32 21.43 -19.66 -3.97
CA LEU A 32 20.44 -18.59 -3.96
C LEU A 32 19.02 -19.17 -3.88
N ALA A 33 18.65 -20.08 -4.79
CA ALA A 33 17.31 -20.70 -4.78
C ALA A 33 16.99 -21.46 -3.47
N ALA A 34 18.01 -21.98 -2.79
CA ALA A 34 17.86 -22.66 -1.51
C ALA A 34 17.50 -21.72 -0.34
N THR A 35 17.50 -20.39 -0.54
CA THR A 35 17.10 -19.39 0.47
C THR A 35 15.59 -19.11 0.48
N ASN A 36 14.76 -19.90 -0.20
CA ASN A 36 13.34 -19.61 -0.46
C ASN A 36 13.09 -18.33 -1.29
N ALA A 37 14.12 -17.78 -1.93
CA ALA A 37 13.95 -16.73 -2.92
C ALA A 37 13.04 -17.20 -4.05
N ASN A 38 12.21 -16.30 -4.55
CA ASN A 38 11.31 -16.55 -5.69
C ASN A 38 11.71 -15.75 -6.94
N ALA A 39 12.77 -14.93 -6.85
CA ALA A 39 13.22 -14.07 -7.93
C ALA A 39 14.75 -13.93 -8.00
N ILE A 40 15.26 -13.53 -9.18
CA ILE A 40 16.67 -13.22 -9.41
C ILE A 40 16.82 -12.03 -10.37
N SER A 41 17.73 -11.10 -10.04
CA SER A 41 18.08 -9.98 -10.92
C SER A 41 19.36 -10.31 -11.69
N ILE A 42 19.22 -10.83 -12.91
CA ILE A 42 20.36 -11.13 -13.79
C ILE A 42 20.86 -9.83 -14.39
N ALA A 43 22.10 -9.44 -14.06
CA ALA A 43 22.68 -8.16 -14.44
C ALA A 43 23.88 -8.30 -15.40
N PRO A 44 23.65 -8.41 -16.73
CA PRO A 44 24.72 -8.31 -17.70
C PRO A 44 25.22 -6.85 -17.80
N ARG A 45 26.46 -6.65 -18.26
CA ARG A 45 27.04 -5.30 -18.41
C ARG A 45 27.11 -4.83 -19.85
N LEU A 46 26.69 -3.58 -20.06
CA LEU A 46 26.95 -2.78 -21.24
C LEU A 46 28.03 -1.76 -20.93
N PHE A 47 28.69 -1.26 -21.97
CA PHE A 47 29.85 -0.39 -21.81
C PHE A 47 29.77 0.89 -22.64
N THR A 48 30.46 1.92 -22.16
CA THR A 48 30.91 3.05 -22.97
C THR A 48 32.45 3.10 -22.91
N ALA A 49 33.11 3.76 -23.86
CA ALA A 49 34.56 3.96 -23.76
C ALA A 49 34.93 4.79 -22.51
N SER A 50 34.14 5.82 -22.23
CA SER A 50 34.12 6.64 -21.02
C SER A 50 32.70 7.15 -20.80
N MET A 51 32.38 7.60 -19.59
CA MET A 51 31.07 8.20 -19.28
C MET A 51 30.77 9.51 -20.02
N THR A 52 31.69 10.06 -20.82
CA THR A 52 31.44 11.20 -21.73
C THR A 52 31.21 10.79 -23.19
N SER A 53 31.35 9.50 -23.49
CA SER A 53 31.17 8.94 -24.82
C SER A 53 29.69 8.80 -25.18
N ASN A 54 29.39 8.82 -26.49
CA ASN A 54 28.03 8.70 -27.00
C ASN A 54 27.69 7.28 -27.47
N GLU A 55 28.66 6.37 -27.49
CA GLU A 55 28.47 5.02 -27.99
C GLU A 55 28.35 4.06 -26.80
N VAL A 56 27.29 3.25 -26.82
CA VAL A 56 27.07 2.13 -25.91
C VAL A 56 27.34 0.85 -26.69
N ILE A 57 28.12 -0.04 -26.10
CA ILE A 57 28.61 -1.27 -26.73
C ILE A 57 28.43 -2.48 -25.81
N ALA A 58 28.13 -3.63 -26.39
CA ALA A 58 28.42 -4.93 -25.80
C ALA A 58 29.90 -5.30 -26.07
N ASP A 59 30.76 -5.15 -25.07
CA ASP A 59 32.19 -5.50 -25.22
C ASP A 59 32.33 -7.03 -25.27
N PRO A 60 32.85 -7.62 -26.36
CA PRO A 60 32.84 -9.08 -26.54
C PRO A 60 33.71 -9.84 -25.51
N GLY A 61 34.61 -9.16 -24.78
CA GLY A 61 35.39 -9.75 -23.70
C GLY A 61 34.77 -9.59 -22.31
N LYS A 62 33.77 -8.70 -22.15
CA LYS A 62 33.23 -8.33 -20.83
C LYS A 62 31.71 -8.44 -20.71
N THR A 63 30.99 -8.32 -21.81
CA THR A 63 29.52 -8.46 -21.88
C THR A 63 29.19 -9.91 -22.15
N GLU A 64 28.26 -10.46 -21.37
CA GLU A 64 27.73 -11.81 -21.61
C GLU A 64 27.07 -11.88 -22.99
N SER A 65 27.34 -12.96 -23.72
CA SER A 65 26.66 -13.18 -25.00
C SER A 65 25.17 -13.47 -24.81
N ASP A 66 24.35 -13.16 -25.82
CA ASP A 66 22.91 -13.43 -25.84
C ASP A 66 22.56 -14.87 -25.48
N ALA A 67 23.33 -15.81 -26.02
CA ALA A 67 23.16 -17.24 -25.77
C ALA A 67 23.41 -17.60 -24.30
N ILE A 68 24.35 -16.92 -23.66
CA ILE A 68 24.62 -17.10 -22.22
C ILE A 68 23.50 -16.48 -21.40
N ILE A 69 23.07 -15.25 -21.73
CA ILE A 69 21.96 -14.59 -21.04
C ILE A 69 20.70 -15.47 -21.09
N ALA A 70 20.31 -15.93 -22.28
CA ALA A 70 19.14 -16.80 -22.48
C ALA A 70 19.26 -18.13 -21.71
N ALA A 71 20.44 -18.77 -21.73
CA ALA A 71 20.66 -20.02 -21.00
C ALA A 71 20.60 -19.82 -19.47
N THR A 72 21.09 -18.68 -18.96
CA THR A 72 21.05 -18.34 -17.53
C THR A 72 19.62 -18.04 -17.09
N ILE A 73 18.81 -17.37 -17.91
CA ILE A 73 17.37 -17.18 -17.68
C ILE A 73 16.66 -18.53 -17.59
N ALA A 74 16.92 -19.44 -18.53
CA ALA A 74 16.33 -20.78 -18.52
C ALA A 74 16.72 -21.59 -17.26
N ASP A 75 17.97 -21.47 -16.80
CA ASP A 75 18.43 -22.11 -15.56
C ASP A 75 17.72 -21.53 -14.32
N ALA A 76 17.49 -20.21 -14.28
CA ALA A 76 16.73 -19.55 -13.21
C ALA A 76 15.26 -20.01 -13.18
N HIS A 77 14.57 -20.02 -14.32
CA HIS A 77 13.20 -20.52 -14.41
C HIS A 77 13.08 -22.00 -14.04
N ALA A 78 14.08 -22.82 -14.36
CA ALA A 78 14.12 -24.23 -13.96
C ALA A 78 14.22 -24.41 -12.43
N LEU A 79 14.70 -23.39 -11.71
CA LEU A 79 14.72 -23.33 -10.25
C LEU A 79 13.46 -22.68 -9.65
N GLY A 80 12.50 -22.26 -10.50
CA GLY A 80 11.27 -21.59 -10.06
C GLY A 80 11.45 -20.11 -9.72
N LEU A 81 12.53 -19.47 -10.18
CA LEU A 81 12.80 -18.05 -9.96
C LEU A 81 12.25 -17.21 -11.10
N SER A 82 11.48 -16.17 -10.81
CA SER A 82 11.18 -15.10 -11.76
C SER A 82 12.44 -14.26 -12.02
N VAL A 83 12.53 -13.64 -13.20
CA VAL A 83 13.73 -12.93 -13.63
C VAL A 83 13.43 -11.44 -13.83
N LEU A 84 14.25 -10.63 -13.16
CA LEU A 84 14.51 -9.25 -13.55
C LEU A 84 15.79 -9.23 -14.40
N LEU A 85 15.67 -8.94 -15.70
CA LEU A 85 16.84 -8.66 -16.53
C LEU A 85 17.24 -7.20 -16.33
N LYS A 86 18.42 -6.95 -15.75
CA LYS A 86 18.86 -5.60 -15.37
C LYS A 86 20.22 -5.23 -15.94
N PRO A 87 20.28 -4.78 -17.21
CA PRO A 87 21.54 -4.38 -17.84
C PRO A 87 22.16 -3.18 -17.12
N MET A 88 23.45 -3.27 -16.80
CA MET A 88 24.18 -2.20 -16.12
C MET A 88 25.19 -1.53 -17.04
N LEU A 89 25.28 -0.20 -17.01
CA LEU A 89 26.23 0.55 -17.82
C LEU A 89 27.53 0.82 -17.04
N SER A 90 28.69 0.68 -17.70
CA SER A 90 29.99 0.99 -17.09
C SER A 90 30.97 1.61 -18.08
N GLY A 91 31.90 2.43 -17.60
CA GLY A 91 32.98 2.98 -18.42
C GLY A 91 34.12 1.98 -18.54
N LEU A 92 34.64 1.75 -19.74
CA LEU A 92 35.83 0.91 -19.92
C LEU A 92 37.07 1.48 -19.22
N ASP A 93 37.10 2.79 -18.99
CA ASP A 93 38.10 3.51 -18.20
C ASP A 93 37.89 3.41 -16.68
N GLY A 94 36.84 2.72 -16.23
CA GLY A 94 36.49 2.54 -14.82
C GLY A 94 35.59 3.64 -14.24
N THR A 95 35.14 4.60 -15.05
CA THR A 95 34.14 5.59 -14.61
C THR A 95 32.78 4.93 -14.36
N SER A 96 32.11 5.37 -13.30
CA SER A 96 30.83 4.81 -12.87
C SER A 96 29.64 5.46 -13.58
N ALA A 97 28.53 4.74 -13.71
CA ALA A 97 27.29 5.21 -14.37
C ALA A 97 26.79 6.57 -13.85
N HIS A 98 26.96 6.88 -12.55
CA HIS A 98 26.54 8.16 -11.98
C HIS A 98 27.30 9.38 -12.54
N GLU A 99 28.44 9.15 -13.21
CA GLU A 99 29.23 10.19 -13.89
C GLU A 99 28.80 10.42 -15.35
N LEU A 100 27.78 9.72 -15.85
CA LEU A 100 27.34 9.76 -17.25
C LEU A 100 27.01 11.19 -17.73
N ARG A 101 27.76 11.66 -18.73
CA ARG A 101 27.67 13.00 -19.34
C ARG A 101 28.03 12.91 -20.83
N PRO A 102 27.23 12.20 -21.67
CA PRO A 102 27.53 12.06 -23.08
C PRO A 102 27.66 13.43 -23.75
N SER A 103 28.66 13.58 -24.62
CA SER A 103 28.88 14.80 -25.39
C SER A 103 27.74 15.14 -26.36
N ASP A 104 27.01 14.13 -26.81
CA ASP A 104 25.77 14.22 -27.60
C ASP A 104 24.76 13.22 -27.02
N VAL A 105 23.78 13.77 -26.29
CA VAL A 105 22.72 12.98 -25.63
C VAL A 105 21.87 12.22 -26.65
N GLY A 106 21.59 12.80 -27.81
CA GLY A 106 20.76 12.15 -28.83
C GLY A 106 21.47 10.96 -29.47
N ALA A 107 22.76 11.11 -29.76
CA ALA A 107 23.58 10.00 -30.24
C ALA A 107 23.71 8.89 -29.19
N PHE A 108 23.87 9.25 -27.92
CA PHE A 108 23.86 8.30 -26.80
C PHE A 108 22.58 7.47 -26.74
N PHE A 109 21.42 8.12 -26.70
CA PHE A 109 20.15 7.38 -26.62
C PHE A 109 19.89 6.54 -27.87
N ALA A 110 20.32 6.96 -29.06
CA ALA A 110 20.24 6.14 -30.26
C ALA A 110 21.07 4.85 -30.15
N SER A 111 22.30 4.95 -29.62
CA SER A 111 23.16 3.78 -29.37
C SER A 111 22.61 2.89 -28.26
N TYR A 112 22.22 3.49 -27.13
CA TYR A 112 21.66 2.78 -25.99
C TYR A 112 20.39 2.01 -26.36
N LYS A 113 19.50 2.64 -27.13
CA LYS A 113 18.27 2.00 -27.63
C LYS A 113 18.54 0.78 -28.50
N ALA A 114 19.60 0.79 -29.31
CA ALA A 114 19.95 -0.37 -30.14
C ALA A 114 20.30 -1.59 -29.29
N GLU A 115 21.14 -1.41 -28.26
CA GLU A 115 21.54 -2.48 -27.34
C GLU A 115 20.35 -2.94 -26.47
N MET A 116 19.55 -2.01 -25.96
CA MET A 116 18.37 -2.35 -25.16
C MET A 116 17.30 -3.09 -25.96
N LEU A 117 17.11 -2.77 -27.25
CA LEU A 117 16.21 -3.51 -28.14
C LEU A 117 16.66 -4.95 -28.37
N ASP A 118 17.96 -5.20 -28.37
CA ASP A 118 18.48 -6.55 -28.53
C ASP A 118 18.23 -7.38 -27.26
N LEU A 119 18.54 -6.81 -26.10
CA LEU A 119 18.23 -7.40 -24.79
C LEU A 119 16.73 -7.63 -24.59
N ALA A 120 15.87 -6.73 -25.06
CA ALA A 120 14.41 -6.90 -25.00
C ALA A 120 13.91 -8.07 -25.86
N ARG A 121 14.51 -8.32 -27.03
CA ARG A 121 14.16 -9.51 -27.83
C ARG A 121 14.59 -10.79 -27.14
N ILE A 122 15.74 -10.80 -26.46
CA ILE A 122 16.21 -11.95 -25.68
C ILE A 122 15.27 -12.17 -24.50
N ALA A 123 14.89 -11.10 -23.80
CA ALA A 123 13.95 -11.12 -22.69
C ALA A 123 12.59 -11.72 -23.09
N GLU A 124 12.00 -11.25 -24.19
CA GLU A 124 10.75 -11.78 -24.73
C GLU A 124 10.87 -13.27 -25.10
N GLN A 125 11.92 -13.63 -25.85
CA GLN A 125 12.12 -15.02 -26.30
C GLN A 125 12.38 -15.99 -25.14
N SER A 126 12.93 -15.50 -24.03
CA SER A 126 13.29 -16.29 -22.86
C SER A 126 12.23 -16.22 -21.74
N GLY A 127 11.14 -15.47 -21.94
CA GLY A 127 10.05 -15.37 -20.96
C GLY A 127 10.39 -14.57 -19.70
N VAL A 128 11.23 -13.54 -19.81
CA VAL A 128 11.61 -12.68 -18.68
C VAL A 128 10.40 -11.88 -18.19
N GLU A 129 10.12 -11.95 -16.89
CA GLU A 129 8.98 -11.31 -16.24
C GLU A 129 9.13 -9.78 -16.16
N MET A 130 10.35 -9.28 -15.88
CA MET A 130 10.62 -7.85 -15.79
C MET A 130 11.95 -7.45 -16.46
N LEU A 131 11.95 -6.35 -17.20
CA LEU A 131 13.13 -5.73 -17.81
C LEU A 131 13.37 -4.34 -17.23
N SER A 132 14.57 -4.10 -16.69
CA SER A 132 14.98 -2.75 -16.32
C SER A 132 15.51 -2.00 -17.53
N ILE A 133 14.95 -0.82 -17.81
CA ILE A 133 15.32 0.04 -18.94
C ILE A 133 16.58 0.88 -18.65
N GLY A 134 17.08 0.86 -17.42
CA GLY A 134 18.28 1.58 -16.99
C GLY A 134 18.54 1.43 -15.49
N ASN A 135 19.77 1.70 -15.07
CA ASN A 135 20.19 1.59 -13.67
C ASN A 135 21.14 2.73 -13.32
N GLU A 136 20.70 3.63 -12.44
CA GLU A 136 21.45 4.79 -11.92
C GLU A 136 22.03 5.71 -13.00
N LEU A 137 21.23 5.99 -14.04
CA LEU A 137 21.59 6.94 -15.08
C LEU A 137 21.21 8.38 -14.66
N SER A 138 21.50 8.76 -13.40
CA SER A 138 20.95 9.93 -12.69
C SER A 138 21.20 11.28 -13.35
N LYS A 139 22.14 11.34 -14.30
CA LYS A 139 22.43 12.55 -15.08
C LYS A 139 21.53 12.73 -16.30
N LEU A 140 20.80 11.69 -16.66
CA LEU A 140 19.93 11.58 -17.84
C LEU A 140 18.49 11.21 -17.49
N SER A 141 18.07 11.25 -16.22
CA SER A 141 16.73 10.81 -15.81
C SER A 141 15.69 11.91 -15.58
N GLY A 142 16.12 13.18 -15.51
CA GLY A 142 15.22 14.32 -15.32
C GLY A 142 14.27 14.61 -16.48
N GLU A 143 13.24 15.41 -16.21
CA GLU A 143 12.18 15.81 -17.15
C GLU A 143 12.69 16.28 -18.53
N GLN A 144 13.84 16.97 -18.60
CA GLN A 144 14.40 17.40 -19.89
C GLN A 144 14.78 16.24 -20.84
N TYR A 145 14.89 15.01 -20.34
CA TYR A 145 15.21 13.82 -21.12
C TYR A 145 14.02 12.89 -21.37
N ARG A 146 12.84 13.23 -20.83
CA ARG A 146 11.61 12.44 -20.93
C ARG A 146 11.29 11.97 -22.36
N GLY A 147 11.53 12.81 -23.35
CA GLY A 147 11.29 12.46 -24.76
C GLY A 147 12.17 11.31 -25.30
N TYR A 148 13.40 11.17 -24.80
CA TYR A 148 14.28 10.06 -25.17
C TYR A 148 13.86 8.75 -24.51
N TRP A 149 13.45 8.81 -23.25
CA TRP A 149 12.92 7.67 -22.52
C TRP A 149 11.61 7.18 -23.11
N ALA A 150 10.73 8.08 -23.53
CA ALA A 150 9.48 7.73 -24.22
C ALA A 150 9.76 6.94 -25.51
N ASP A 151 10.66 7.45 -26.36
CA ASP A 151 11.06 6.77 -27.61
C ASP A 151 11.72 5.41 -27.36
N LEU A 152 12.52 5.29 -26.29
CA LEU A 152 13.06 4.00 -25.86
C LEU A 152 11.93 3.05 -25.46
N VAL A 153 11.08 3.43 -24.51
CA VAL A 153 9.97 2.60 -24.00
C VAL A 153 9.05 2.17 -25.13
N ASP A 154 8.61 3.09 -25.99
CA ASP A 154 7.76 2.77 -27.16
C ASP A 154 8.41 1.73 -28.08
N SER A 155 9.73 1.84 -28.28
CA SER A 155 10.49 0.89 -29.08
C SER A 155 10.57 -0.48 -28.38
N LEU A 156 10.83 -0.52 -27.07
CA LEU A 156 10.89 -1.77 -26.30
C LEU A 156 9.53 -2.48 -26.29
N ARG A 157 8.43 -1.72 -26.12
CA ARG A 157 7.05 -2.25 -26.16
C ARG A 157 6.65 -2.87 -27.50
N SER A 158 7.36 -2.55 -28.58
CA SER A 158 7.14 -3.21 -29.88
C SER A 158 7.66 -4.65 -29.94
N VAL A 159 8.50 -5.05 -28.98
CA VAL A 159 9.14 -6.38 -28.96
C VAL A 159 9.03 -7.12 -27.62
N TYR A 160 8.76 -6.44 -26.50
CA TYR A 160 8.70 -7.01 -25.16
C TYR A 160 7.38 -6.68 -24.45
N HIS A 161 6.74 -7.71 -23.88
CA HIS A 161 5.40 -7.61 -23.29
C HIS A 161 5.33 -7.85 -21.76
N GLY A 162 6.47 -8.09 -21.11
CA GLY A 162 6.54 -8.15 -19.64
C GLY A 162 6.62 -6.77 -18.98
N GLU A 163 6.92 -6.74 -17.69
CA GLU A 163 6.97 -5.48 -16.93
C GLU A 163 8.24 -4.68 -17.23
N LEU A 164 8.10 -3.36 -17.40
CA LEU A 164 9.23 -2.44 -17.48
C LEU A 164 9.43 -1.74 -16.13
N THR A 165 10.69 -1.62 -15.72
CA THR A 165 11.12 -0.80 -14.58
C THR A 165 12.35 0.04 -14.92
N TYR A 166 12.74 0.97 -14.06
CA TYR A 166 14.00 1.71 -14.13
C TYR A 166 14.57 1.75 -12.71
N GLY A 167 15.82 1.32 -12.52
CA GLY A 167 16.48 1.34 -11.21
C GLY A 167 17.09 2.70 -10.92
N ALA A 168 16.37 3.60 -10.26
CA ALA A 168 16.88 4.90 -9.85
C ALA A 168 17.73 4.80 -8.59
N ALA A 169 18.77 5.64 -8.45
CA ALA A 169 19.38 5.82 -7.13
C ALA A 169 18.35 6.42 -6.15
N THR A 170 18.53 6.18 -4.84
CA THR A 170 17.58 6.68 -3.83
C THR A 170 17.37 8.20 -3.91
N ASP A 171 18.45 8.96 -4.08
CA ASP A 171 18.46 10.43 -4.21
C ASP A 171 18.16 10.95 -5.63
N GLU A 172 17.95 10.03 -6.57
CA GLU A 172 17.49 10.32 -7.93
C GLU A 172 15.98 10.15 -8.06
N ALA A 173 15.37 9.27 -7.26
CA ALA A 173 14.01 8.77 -7.49
C ALA A 173 12.94 9.87 -7.62
N ILE A 174 13.03 10.94 -6.83
CA ILE A 174 12.10 12.09 -6.89
C ILE A 174 12.29 12.97 -8.14
N HIS A 175 13.40 12.80 -8.85
CA HIS A 175 13.75 13.61 -10.01
C HIS A 175 13.52 12.90 -11.34
N VAL A 176 13.13 11.62 -11.33
CA VAL A 176 12.87 10.85 -12.56
C VAL A 176 11.61 11.36 -13.25
N GLY A 177 11.78 11.91 -14.45
CA GLY A 177 10.70 12.58 -15.19
C GLY A 177 9.86 11.66 -16.07
N PHE A 178 9.83 10.35 -15.81
CA PHE A 178 9.16 9.37 -16.69
C PHE A 178 8.61 8.14 -15.96
N TRP A 179 8.34 8.22 -14.65
CA TRP A 179 7.75 7.11 -13.91
C TRP A 179 6.44 6.60 -14.52
N ASP A 180 5.64 7.47 -15.12
CA ASP A 180 4.40 7.12 -15.81
C ASP A 180 4.59 6.25 -17.07
N GLN A 181 5.81 6.16 -17.61
CA GLN A 181 6.14 5.37 -18.80
C GLN A 181 6.55 3.92 -18.49
N VAL A 182 6.87 3.60 -17.24
CA VAL A 182 7.21 2.24 -16.78
C VAL A 182 6.07 1.64 -15.99
N ASP A 183 6.08 0.33 -15.73
CA ASP A 183 5.02 -0.34 -14.97
C ASP A 183 5.29 -0.31 -13.47
N VAL A 184 6.56 -0.43 -13.10
CA VAL A 184 7.02 -0.54 -11.70
C VAL A 184 8.11 0.49 -11.44
N ILE A 185 7.97 1.24 -10.35
CA ILE A 185 9.00 2.18 -9.88
C ILE A 185 10.14 1.37 -9.29
N GLY A 186 11.33 1.48 -9.86
CA GLY A 186 12.51 0.76 -9.39
C GLY A 186 13.44 1.68 -8.60
N VAL A 187 13.81 1.29 -7.39
CA VAL A 187 14.76 2.06 -6.57
C VAL A 187 15.90 1.17 -6.09
N ASN A 188 17.13 1.64 -6.28
CA ASN A 188 18.30 1.12 -5.59
C ASN A 188 18.36 1.81 -4.22
N ALA A 189 17.77 1.14 -3.22
CA ALA A 189 17.47 1.67 -1.90
C ALA A 189 18.65 1.50 -0.93
N TYR A 190 19.46 2.56 -0.84
CA TYR A 190 20.61 2.66 0.08
C TYR A 190 20.62 3.98 0.89
N PRO A 191 19.50 4.41 1.50
CA PRO A 191 19.53 5.60 2.35
C PRO A 191 20.36 5.34 3.61
N PRO A 192 21.17 6.31 4.09
CA PRO A 192 21.71 6.28 5.45
C PRO A 192 20.58 6.18 6.47
N LEU A 193 20.66 5.19 7.35
CA LEU A 193 19.63 4.96 8.35
C LEU A 193 19.92 5.78 9.60
N THR A 194 21.15 5.74 10.08
CA THR A 194 21.50 6.38 11.36
C THR A 194 22.91 6.94 11.34
N THR A 195 23.21 7.79 12.30
CA THR A 195 24.56 8.32 12.55
C THR A 195 25.33 7.49 13.59
N LYS A 196 24.67 6.51 14.22
CA LYS A 196 25.27 5.60 15.19
C LYS A 196 26.09 4.52 14.49
N THR A 197 27.25 4.18 15.05
CA THR A 197 28.11 3.11 14.52
C THR A 197 27.71 1.71 14.99
N ASP A 198 26.91 1.61 16.05
CA ASP A 198 26.43 0.33 16.62
C ASP A 198 24.98 0.48 17.10
N PRO A 199 24.02 0.70 16.19
CA PRO A 199 22.61 0.84 16.54
C PRO A 199 21.98 -0.52 16.87
N THR A 200 20.96 -0.51 17.74
CA THR A 200 20.10 -1.70 17.88
C THR A 200 19.16 -1.86 16.69
N VAL A 201 18.55 -3.05 16.52
CA VAL A 201 17.51 -3.28 15.51
C VAL A 201 16.37 -2.27 15.65
N ASP A 202 15.86 -2.03 16.86
CA ASP A 202 14.79 -1.04 17.10
C ASP A 202 15.19 0.38 16.68
N GLU A 203 16.46 0.76 16.88
CA GLU A 203 16.96 2.07 16.45
C GLU A 203 17.06 2.16 14.92
N MET A 204 17.35 1.05 14.24
CA MET A 204 17.33 0.99 12.78
C MET A 204 15.90 0.99 12.22
N VAL A 205 14.96 0.29 12.85
CA VAL A 205 13.52 0.34 12.52
C VAL A 205 12.99 1.76 12.68
N ALA A 206 13.33 2.43 13.79
CA ALA A 206 12.98 3.82 14.01
C ALA A 206 13.61 4.75 12.95
N ALA A 207 14.85 4.48 12.53
CA ALA A 207 15.52 5.27 11.51
C ALA A 207 14.81 5.23 10.14
N TRP A 208 14.28 4.07 9.72
CA TRP A 208 13.47 3.96 8.49
C TRP A 208 12.19 4.80 8.52
N ASN A 209 11.66 5.04 9.73
CA ASN A 209 10.41 5.76 9.98
C ASN A 209 10.61 7.22 10.43
N ASN A 210 11.84 7.73 10.41
CA ASN A 210 12.13 9.10 10.80
C ASN A 210 12.77 9.87 9.65
N VAL A 211 12.44 11.16 9.55
CA VAL A 211 13.12 12.08 8.64
C VAL A 211 14.61 12.09 8.95
N SER A 212 15.43 11.95 7.91
CA SER A 212 16.88 11.90 8.08
C SER A 212 17.40 13.15 8.81
N ALA A 213 18.30 12.96 9.78
CA ALA A 213 19.01 14.06 10.42
C ALA A 213 20.07 14.71 9.51
N ASN A 214 20.36 14.10 8.34
CA ASN A 214 21.26 14.65 7.35
C ASN A 214 20.47 15.51 6.35
N ASP A 215 20.76 16.81 6.29
CA ASP A 215 20.03 17.77 5.43
C ASP A 215 20.01 17.36 3.95
N TYR A 216 21.08 16.73 3.43
CA TYR A 216 21.10 16.25 2.06
C TYR A 216 20.07 15.14 1.85
N TRP A 217 20.05 14.14 2.73
CA TRP A 217 19.14 13.00 2.62
C TRP A 217 17.70 13.36 2.97
N ALA A 218 17.50 14.29 3.90
CA ALA A 218 16.20 14.87 4.15
C ALA A 218 15.68 15.55 2.87
N ALA A 219 16.48 16.42 2.23
CA ALA A 219 16.07 17.08 0.98
C ALA A 219 15.86 16.07 -0.18
N ALA A 220 16.70 15.04 -0.29
CA ALA A 220 16.61 14.01 -1.33
C ALA A 220 15.30 13.19 -1.23
N MET A 221 14.74 13.07 -0.03
CA MET A 221 13.48 12.38 0.25
C MET A 221 12.34 13.37 0.57
N ASP A 222 12.43 14.62 0.09
CA ASP A 222 11.42 15.67 0.30
C ASP A 222 10.97 15.84 1.76
N HIS A 223 11.95 15.79 2.64
CA HIS A 223 11.82 15.88 4.10
C HIS A 223 10.86 14.88 4.73
N LYS A 224 10.67 13.72 4.08
CA LYS A 224 9.93 12.56 4.58
C LYS A 224 10.88 11.52 5.17
N SER A 225 10.34 10.63 5.99
CA SER A 225 11.06 9.39 6.31
C SER A 225 11.23 8.53 5.05
N PRO A 226 12.21 7.62 5.01
CA PRO A 226 12.36 6.67 3.92
C PRO A 226 11.07 5.89 3.57
N VAL A 227 10.30 5.44 4.57
CA VAL A 227 9.03 4.72 4.32
C VAL A 227 8.00 5.63 3.66
N GLU A 228 7.74 6.81 4.24
CA GLU A 228 6.79 7.78 3.70
C GLU A 228 7.19 8.26 2.30
N PHE A 229 8.49 8.44 2.03
CA PHE A 229 8.98 8.83 0.72
C PHE A 229 8.68 7.78 -0.35
N MET A 230 8.96 6.50 -0.07
CA MET A 230 8.70 5.42 -1.02
C MET A 230 7.20 5.19 -1.22
N HIS A 231 6.41 5.25 -0.15
CA HIS A 231 4.95 5.16 -0.23
C HIS A 231 4.38 6.31 -1.06
N ALA A 232 4.78 7.55 -0.78
CA ALA A 232 4.34 8.73 -1.54
C ALA A 232 4.70 8.61 -3.03
N LEU A 233 5.90 8.12 -3.35
CA LEU A 233 6.33 7.92 -4.73
C LEU A 233 5.44 6.90 -5.46
N ALA A 234 5.07 5.79 -4.80
CA ALA A 234 4.17 4.78 -5.35
C ALA A 234 2.75 5.35 -5.57
N VAL A 235 2.22 6.06 -4.58
CA VAL A 235 0.87 6.65 -4.61
C VAL A 235 0.77 7.77 -5.64
N GLU A 236 1.72 8.70 -5.71
CA GLU A 236 1.73 9.84 -6.64
C GLU A 236 1.67 9.37 -8.10
N HIS A 237 2.32 8.25 -8.42
CA HIS A 237 2.36 7.70 -9.77
C HIS A 237 1.36 6.56 -10.01
N GLY A 238 0.63 6.12 -8.97
CA GLY A 238 -0.30 4.99 -9.05
C GLY A 238 0.36 3.70 -9.51
N LYS A 239 1.58 3.41 -9.02
CA LYS A 239 2.40 2.27 -9.45
C LYS A 239 3.06 1.60 -8.24
N PRO A 240 3.20 0.27 -8.24
CA PRO A 240 3.96 -0.39 -7.21
C PRO A 240 5.45 -0.03 -7.30
N LEU A 241 6.12 -0.09 -6.14
CA LEU A 241 7.53 0.17 -5.99
C LEU A 241 8.29 -1.14 -5.71
N LEU A 242 9.42 -1.33 -6.38
CA LEU A 242 10.34 -2.45 -6.20
C LEU A 242 11.71 -1.90 -5.81
N PHE A 243 12.32 -2.48 -4.78
CA PHE A 243 13.74 -2.29 -4.56
C PHE A 243 14.55 -3.15 -5.53
N THR A 244 14.94 -2.54 -6.66
CA THR A 244 15.76 -3.21 -7.67
C THR A 244 17.17 -3.52 -7.17
N GLU A 245 17.60 -2.83 -6.11
CA GLU A 245 18.72 -3.20 -5.24
C GLU A 245 18.48 -2.71 -3.82
N THR A 246 18.88 -3.50 -2.83
CA THR A 246 19.13 -3.03 -1.47
C THR A 246 20.13 -3.96 -0.80
N GLY A 247 20.96 -3.45 0.10
CA GLY A 247 21.95 -4.30 0.74
C GLY A 247 22.83 -3.59 1.74
N TYR A 248 23.47 -4.39 2.58
CA TYR A 248 24.37 -3.94 3.62
C TYR A 248 25.66 -4.73 3.54
N ARG A 249 26.80 -4.07 3.72
CA ARG A 249 28.09 -4.75 3.80
C ARG A 249 28.28 -5.29 5.21
N SER A 250 29.01 -6.39 5.35
CA SER A 250 29.37 -6.92 6.67
C SER A 250 30.57 -6.19 7.27
N VAL A 251 30.39 -4.89 7.54
CA VAL A 251 31.40 -4.00 8.13
C VAL A 251 30.77 -3.08 9.16
N ASP A 252 31.60 -2.63 10.10
CA ASP A 252 31.27 -1.62 11.12
C ASP A 252 30.77 -0.31 10.48
N GLY A 253 29.56 0.12 10.85
CA GLY A 253 28.91 1.34 10.35
C GLY A 253 28.24 1.20 8.98
N THR A 254 27.89 -0.01 8.54
CA THR A 254 27.15 -0.22 7.29
C THR A 254 25.81 0.51 7.28
N ASN A 255 25.17 0.72 8.43
CA ASN A 255 23.91 1.47 8.53
C ASN A 255 24.07 3.00 8.34
N ILE A 256 25.29 3.53 8.38
CA ILE A 256 25.60 4.95 8.12
C ILE A 256 25.76 5.20 6.61
N ALA A 257 26.34 4.24 5.89
CA ALA A 257 26.62 4.38 4.46
C ALA A 257 26.41 3.04 3.75
N PRO A 258 25.16 2.56 3.61
CA PRO A 258 24.89 1.22 3.08
C PRO A 258 25.32 1.06 1.62
N GLY A 259 25.30 2.12 0.81
CA GLY A 259 25.86 2.14 -0.56
C GLY A 259 27.37 2.48 -0.63
N GLY A 260 28.03 2.70 0.51
CA GLY A 260 29.37 3.26 0.58
C GLY A 260 30.50 2.23 0.47
N TRP A 261 31.41 2.43 -0.48
CA TRP A 261 32.69 1.73 -0.55
C TRP A 261 33.77 2.34 0.36
N THR A 262 33.52 3.53 0.90
CA THR A 262 34.44 4.33 1.71
C THR A 262 34.29 4.12 3.23
N GLY A 263 33.36 3.25 3.66
CA GLY A 263 33.14 2.91 5.06
C GLY A 263 34.28 2.12 5.69
N SER A 264 34.16 1.85 7.00
CA SER A 264 35.07 0.98 7.75
C SER A 264 35.36 -0.32 6.98
N SER A 265 36.60 -0.80 7.05
CA SER A 265 36.95 -2.14 6.56
C SER A 265 36.96 -3.17 7.69
N THR A 266 36.60 -2.77 8.91
CA THR A 266 36.45 -3.67 10.06
C THR A 266 35.24 -4.56 9.81
N GLN A 267 35.49 -5.87 9.72
CA GLN A 267 34.44 -6.86 9.53
C GLN A 267 33.45 -6.85 10.70
N ASP A 268 32.15 -6.76 10.37
CA ASP A 268 31.05 -7.00 11.29
C ASP A 268 29.92 -7.74 10.57
N VAL A 269 29.83 -9.06 10.79
CA VAL A 269 28.78 -9.89 10.17
C VAL A 269 27.47 -9.85 10.94
N GLN A 270 27.49 -9.35 12.18
CA GLN A 270 26.30 -9.22 13.01
C GLN A 270 25.56 -7.94 12.65
N GLU A 271 26.27 -6.84 12.41
CA GLU A 271 25.65 -5.58 11.96
C GLU A 271 24.90 -5.75 10.63
N GLN A 272 25.47 -6.50 9.67
CA GLN A 272 24.74 -6.84 8.44
C GLN A 272 23.44 -7.62 8.73
N ARG A 273 23.50 -8.60 9.64
CA ARG A 273 22.30 -9.37 10.02
C ARG A 273 21.24 -8.44 10.63
N ASP A 274 21.64 -7.57 11.55
CA ASP A 274 20.72 -6.70 12.27
C ASP A 274 20.12 -5.62 11.36
N ALA A 275 20.87 -5.13 10.36
CA ALA A 275 20.35 -4.24 9.33
C ALA A 275 19.31 -4.93 8.43
N PHE A 276 19.50 -6.19 8.07
CA PHE A 276 18.47 -6.97 7.36
C PHE A 276 17.26 -7.30 8.26
N ASP A 277 17.46 -7.53 9.56
CA ASP A 277 16.37 -7.75 10.52
C ASP A 277 15.46 -6.51 10.59
N ALA A 278 16.06 -5.33 10.72
CA ALA A 278 15.33 -4.06 10.68
C ALA A 278 14.64 -3.83 9.33
N PHE A 279 15.31 -4.15 8.20
CA PHE A 279 14.73 -4.06 6.87
C PHE A 279 13.44 -4.89 6.75
N PHE A 280 13.47 -6.17 7.11
CA PHE A 280 12.28 -7.02 6.98
C PHE A 280 11.16 -6.62 7.93
N GLN A 281 11.49 -6.18 9.15
CA GLN A 281 10.49 -5.68 10.08
C GLN A 281 9.76 -4.45 9.54
N VAL A 282 10.50 -3.50 8.95
CA VAL A 282 9.91 -2.28 8.38
C VAL A 282 9.11 -2.61 7.13
N TRP A 283 9.76 -3.20 6.13
CA TRP A 283 9.13 -3.36 4.82
C TRP A 283 8.07 -4.45 4.82
N GLY A 284 8.19 -5.45 5.70
CA GLY A 284 7.15 -6.45 5.92
C GLY A 284 5.90 -5.87 6.59
N ALA A 285 6.04 -4.85 7.45
CA ALA A 285 4.90 -4.22 8.14
C ALA A 285 4.28 -3.08 7.33
N HIS A 286 5.09 -2.24 6.69
CA HIS A 286 4.62 -1.07 5.96
C HIS A 286 4.34 -1.35 4.48
N GLY A 287 4.97 -2.38 3.90
CA GLY A 287 4.91 -2.69 2.48
C GLY A 287 3.65 -3.45 2.11
N GLY A 288 2.53 -2.74 2.03
CA GLY A 288 1.26 -3.24 1.51
C GLY A 288 1.27 -3.42 -0.01
N SER A 289 0.12 -3.28 -0.65
CA SER A 289 -0.04 -3.54 -2.09
C SER A 289 0.83 -2.63 -2.98
N TRP A 290 1.30 -1.51 -2.44
CA TRP A 290 2.18 -0.56 -3.10
C TRP A 290 3.65 -1.00 -3.15
N PHE A 291 4.09 -1.98 -2.33
CA PHE A 291 5.49 -2.43 -2.26
C PHE A 291 5.63 -3.88 -2.75
N LYS A 292 6.29 -4.05 -3.90
CA LYS A 292 6.51 -5.36 -4.51
C LYS A 292 7.57 -6.22 -3.83
N GLY A 293 8.46 -5.63 -3.03
CA GLY A 293 9.58 -6.35 -2.42
C GLY A 293 10.95 -5.86 -2.88
N ALA A 294 11.92 -6.77 -2.91
CA ALA A 294 13.32 -6.41 -3.11
C ALA A 294 14.18 -7.49 -3.77
N HIS A 295 15.16 -7.01 -4.54
CA HIS A 295 16.37 -7.77 -4.88
C HIS A 295 17.51 -7.36 -3.95
N ILE A 296 17.92 -8.28 -3.07
CA ILE A 296 19.04 -8.08 -2.17
C ILE A 296 20.35 -8.10 -2.97
N TRP A 297 21.11 -7.02 -2.87
CA TRP A 297 22.43 -6.89 -3.45
C TRP A 297 23.47 -7.46 -2.46
N ASP A 298 24.24 -8.49 -2.81
CA ASP A 298 24.15 -9.34 -4.01
C ASP A 298 24.42 -10.81 -3.68
N TRP A 299 24.30 -11.70 -4.67
CA TRP A 299 24.75 -13.08 -4.58
C TRP A 299 25.85 -13.33 -5.60
N ASP A 300 27.06 -13.57 -5.11
CA ASP A 300 28.28 -13.61 -5.91
C ASP A 300 28.29 -14.81 -6.90
N PRO A 301 28.35 -14.59 -8.24
CA PRO A 301 28.42 -15.67 -9.22
C PRO A 301 29.69 -16.53 -9.14
N ASP A 302 30.79 -16.03 -8.59
CA ASP A 302 31.98 -16.84 -8.34
C ASP A 302 31.80 -17.79 -7.14
N ASN A 303 30.63 -17.74 -6.48
CA ASN A 303 30.32 -18.49 -5.27
C ASN A 303 31.37 -18.24 -4.17
N ALA A 304 31.91 -17.02 -4.15
CA ALA A 304 33.00 -16.64 -3.27
C ALA A 304 32.48 -16.03 -1.96
N TYR A 305 32.99 -16.53 -0.83
CA TYR A 305 32.71 -15.92 0.47
C TYR A 305 33.50 -14.62 0.64
N SER A 306 32.81 -13.52 0.92
CA SER A 306 33.42 -12.23 1.20
C SER A 306 33.12 -11.77 2.63
N PRO A 307 34.11 -11.65 3.54
CA PRO A 307 33.87 -11.30 4.95
C PRO A 307 33.40 -9.85 5.16
N THR A 308 33.56 -8.96 4.17
CA THR A 308 33.22 -7.52 4.26
C THR A 308 32.38 -7.03 3.08
N GLY A 309 32.03 -7.93 2.16
CA GLY A 309 31.18 -7.64 1.01
C GLY A 309 29.69 -7.64 1.35
N TYR A 310 28.89 -7.36 0.34
CA TYR A 310 27.43 -7.33 0.41
C TYR A 310 26.81 -8.71 0.56
N SER A 311 27.35 -9.72 -0.13
CA SER A 311 26.72 -11.03 -0.15
C SER A 311 26.50 -11.64 1.24
N PRO A 312 25.28 -12.07 1.59
CA PRO A 312 24.97 -12.71 2.88
C PRO A 312 25.35 -14.19 2.92
N MET A 313 25.83 -14.73 1.78
CA MET A 313 26.24 -16.13 1.66
C MET A 313 27.25 -16.52 2.73
N GLY A 314 26.93 -17.56 3.50
CA GLY A 314 27.77 -18.07 4.58
C GLY A 314 27.84 -17.18 5.84
N LYS A 315 27.00 -16.15 5.94
CA LYS A 315 26.91 -15.23 7.10
C LYS A 315 25.58 -15.41 7.84
N PRO A 316 25.46 -14.92 9.10
CA PRO A 316 24.21 -14.98 9.85
C PRO A 316 23.02 -14.33 9.14
N ALA A 317 23.26 -13.27 8.37
CA ALA A 317 22.26 -12.61 7.53
C ALA A 317 21.60 -13.56 6.52
N GLY A 318 22.34 -14.53 5.96
CA GLY A 318 21.80 -15.45 4.95
C GLY A 318 20.72 -16.38 5.52
N GLN A 319 20.89 -16.86 6.75
CA GLN A 319 19.86 -17.66 7.42
C GLN A 319 18.63 -16.81 7.76
N LEU A 320 18.85 -15.59 8.28
CA LEU A 320 17.76 -14.66 8.58
C LEU A 320 16.90 -14.37 7.35
N ILE A 321 17.53 -14.04 6.21
CA ILE A 321 16.82 -13.81 4.94
C ILE A 321 16.04 -15.06 4.52
N THR A 322 16.64 -16.26 4.65
CA THR A 322 15.99 -17.53 4.30
C THR A 322 14.73 -17.79 5.15
N ASP A 323 14.80 -17.47 6.44
CA ASP A 323 13.70 -17.65 7.38
C ASP A 323 12.56 -16.66 7.07
N TRP A 324 12.87 -15.41 6.75
CA TRP A 324 11.88 -14.40 6.31
C TRP A 324 11.23 -14.79 4.99
N PHE A 325 12.02 -15.15 3.97
CA PHE A 325 11.50 -15.58 2.67
C PHE A 325 10.64 -16.86 2.76
N GLY A 326 10.94 -17.72 3.73
CA GLY A 326 10.18 -18.93 4.04
C GLY A 326 8.97 -18.73 4.96
N GLY A 327 8.63 -17.48 5.32
CA GLY A 327 7.49 -17.15 6.19
C GLY A 327 7.63 -17.66 7.63
N GLN A 328 8.86 -17.85 8.13
CA GLN A 328 9.12 -18.28 9.51
C GLN A 328 9.10 -17.11 10.51
N HIS A 329 9.13 -15.89 10.00
CA HIS A 329 8.95 -14.66 10.76
C HIS A 329 7.60 -14.03 10.43
N GLN A 330 7.01 -13.36 11.42
CA GLN A 330 5.83 -12.53 11.25
C GLN A 330 6.29 -11.07 11.31
N PRO A 331 5.85 -10.22 10.36
CA PRO A 331 6.04 -8.79 10.49
C PRO A 331 5.46 -8.26 11.82
N PRO A 332 6.03 -7.19 12.40
CA PRO A 332 5.46 -6.54 13.55
C PRO A 332 4.15 -5.82 13.17
N GLY A 333 3.16 -5.86 14.06
CA GLY A 333 1.91 -5.11 13.88
C GLY A 333 2.10 -3.59 14.03
N LEU A 334 1.34 -2.84 13.26
CA LEU A 334 1.27 -1.39 13.24
C LEU A 334 0.02 -0.87 13.97
N THR A 335 0.07 0.39 14.37
CA THR A 335 -1.10 1.12 14.84
C THR A 335 -1.14 2.43 14.08
N ILE A 336 -2.11 2.57 13.19
CA ILE A 336 -2.27 3.73 12.31
C ILE A 336 -3.65 4.32 12.54
N ALA A 337 -3.70 5.63 12.73
CA ALA A 337 -4.93 6.40 12.75
C ALA A 337 -4.86 7.41 11.60
N GLY A 338 -5.87 7.39 10.75
CA GLY A 338 -6.06 8.35 9.70
C GLY A 338 -6.48 9.71 10.26
N SER A 339 -6.59 10.63 9.33
CA SER A 339 -6.91 12.02 9.49
C SER A 339 -8.42 12.25 9.42
N PRO A 340 -8.88 13.50 9.56
CA PRO A 340 -10.26 13.87 9.23
C PRO A 340 -10.52 14.02 7.71
N SER A 341 -9.61 13.56 6.85
CA SER A 341 -9.74 13.62 5.40
C SER A 341 -9.66 12.22 4.82
N ALA A 342 -10.09 12.04 3.57
CA ALA A 342 -9.99 10.75 2.88
C ALA A 342 -8.53 10.25 2.84
N ASP A 343 -8.28 9.12 3.48
CA ASP A 343 -6.98 8.49 3.60
C ASP A 343 -6.85 7.22 2.76
N LEU A 344 -5.61 6.92 2.37
CA LEU A 344 -5.22 5.61 1.87
C LEU A 344 -4.27 4.98 2.90
N ILE A 345 -4.78 4.00 3.65
CA ILE A 345 -4.02 3.19 4.59
C ILE A 345 -3.81 1.83 3.94
N ASP A 346 -2.56 1.53 3.55
CA ASP A 346 -2.21 0.29 2.85
C ASP A 346 -0.94 -0.29 3.47
N VAL A 347 -1.14 -1.25 4.37
CA VAL A 347 -0.08 -1.88 5.18
C VAL A 347 0.23 -3.31 4.72
N GLY A 348 1.37 -3.82 5.16
CA GLY A 348 1.92 -5.10 4.75
C GLY A 348 1.30 -6.28 5.50
N GLY A 349 2.14 -7.08 6.15
CA GLY A 349 1.65 -8.03 7.13
C GLY A 349 1.81 -7.52 8.55
N GLY A 350 1.26 -8.24 9.51
CA GLY A 350 1.22 -7.82 10.91
C GLY A 350 -0.13 -8.16 11.52
N ASN A 351 -0.26 -7.93 12.82
CA ASN A 351 -1.59 -7.87 13.43
C ASN A 351 -1.82 -6.39 13.73
N ASP A 352 -2.49 -5.71 12.82
CA ASP A 352 -2.54 -4.26 12.77
C ASP A 352 -3.79 -3.71 13.44
N VAL A 353 -3.68 -2.47 13.90
CA VAL A 353 -4.80 -1.69 14.44
C VAL A 353 -4.93 -0.43 13.60
N LEU A 354 -5.92 -0.41 12.71
CA LEU A 354 -6.10 0.61 11.70
C LEU A 354 -7.42 1.36 11.96
N SER A 355 -7.37 2.68 11.86
CA SER A 355 -8.55 3.55 11.93
C SER A 355 -8.49 4.53 10.77
N GLY A 356 -9.53 4.63 9.95
CA GLY A 356 -9.65 5.64 8.89
C GLY A 356 -9.88 7.02 9.48
N GLY A 357 -10.80 7.12 10.44
CA GLY A 357 -11.03 8.34 11.19
C GLY A 357 -12.34 8.96 10.76
N VAL A 358 -12.29 10.12 10.10
CA VAL A 358 -13.49 10.66 9.43
C VAL A 358 -13.09 10.95 8.02
N GLY A 359 -13.84 10.49 7.03
CA GLY A 359 -13.34 10.53 5.66
C GLY A 359 -14.00 9.46 4.81
N ASN A 360 -13.78 9.53 3.50
CA ASN A 360 -14.04 8.36 2.67
C ASN A 360 -12.69 7.67 2.49
N ASP A 361 -12.42 6.69 3.33
CA ASP A 361 -11.11 6.08 3.48
C ASP A 361 -11.00 4.78 2.68
N VAL A 362 -9.78 4.48 2.27
CA VAL A 362 -9.42 3.18 1.70
C VAL A 362 -8.43 2.53 2.64
N ILE A 363 -8.84 1.43 3.28
CA ILE A 363 -8.02 0.70 4.25
C ILE A 363 -7.78 -0.72 3.77
N ARG A 364 -6.51 -1.09 3.68
CA ARG A 364 -6.05 -2.45 3.36
C ARG A 364 -5.15 -2.93 4.50
N GLY A 365 -5.66 -3.88 5.29
CA GLY A 365 -4.96 -4.49 6.43
C GLY A 365 -3.84 -5.43 6.02
N GLY A 366 -3.96 -6.03 4.84
CA GLY A 366 -2.92 -6.89 4.32
C GLY A 366 -2.93 -8.24 5.04
N GLY A 367 -1.80 -8.70 5.57
CA GLY A 367 -1.67 -10.08 6.06
C GLY A 367 -1.52 -10.21 7.58
N GLY A 368 -2.47 -10.83 8.24
CA GLY A 368 -2.44 -11.21 9.65
C GLY A 368 -3.78 -10.88 10.30
N ASN A 369 -3.85 -10.86 11.63
CA ASN A 369 -5.14 -10.68 12.30
C ASN A 369 -5.34 -9.21 12.65
N ASP A 370 -6.09 -8.50 11.82
CA ASP A 370 -6.21 -7.05 11.88
C ASP A 370 -7.48 -6.60 12.60
N THR A 371 -7.42 -5.39 13.15
CA THR A 371 -8.58 -4.66 13.67
C THR A 371 -8.70 -3.37 12.88
N ILE A 372 -9.76 -3.25 12.09
CA ILE A 372 -10.02 -2.14 11.18
C ILE A 372 -11.30 -1.41 11.62
N SER A 373 -11.20 -0.09 11.76
CA SER A 373 -12.33 0.81 11.96
C SER A 373 -12.32 1.81 10.81
N GLY A 374 -13.33 1.81 9.94
CA GLY A 374 -13.48 2.79 8.88
C GLY A 374 -13.65 4.18 9.48
N GLY A 375 -14.74 4.39 10.20
CA GLY A 375 -15.00 5.63 10.92
C GLY A 375 -15.77 5.45 12.22
N PRO A 376 -16.27 6.55 12.82
CA PRO A 376 -17.23 6.47 13.93
C PRO A 376 -18.59 5.97 13.44
N ASP A 377 -19.31 5.22 14.28
CA ASP A 377 -20.69 4.74 14.02
C ASP A 377 -21.70 5.84 13.63
N VAL A 378 -21.38 7.10 13.91
CA VAL A 378 -22.16 8.27 13.47
C VAL A 378 -21.16 9.34 13.10
N ILE A 379 -21.45 10.12 12.06
CA ILE A 379 -20.66 11.31 11.67
C ILE A 379 -21.21 12.56 12.37
N PRO A 380 -20.75 12.94 13.59
CA PRO A 380 -21.00 14.29 14.07
C PRO A 380 -20.08 15.23 13.32
N ARG A 381 -20.64 16.35 12.84
CA ARG A 381 -19.82 17.49 12.45
C ARG A 381 -18.84 17.80 13.59
N LEU A 382 -17.54 17.84 13.30
CA LEU A 382 -16.53 18.27 14.26
C LEU A 382 -16.95 19.61 14.90
N GLU A 383 -17.24 19.61 16.20
CA GLU A 383 -17.67 20.82 16.91
C GLU A 383 -16.52 21.81 17.15
N THR A 384 -15.29 21.30 17.19
CA THR A 384 -14.09 22.09 17.39
C THR A 384 -12.96 21.61 16.48
N SER A 385 -12.14 22.54 16.00
CA SER A 385 -10.89 22.23 15.29
C SER A 385 -9.68 22.71 16.09
N ALA A 386 -8.57 21.99 15.96
CA ALA A 386 -7.27 22.34 16.50
C ALA A 386 -6.30 22.75 15.37
N ILE A 387 -5.45 23.73 15.63
CA ILE A 387 -4.40 24.20 14.72
C ILE A 387 -3.08 24.17 15.48
N THR A 388 -2.07 23.53 14.91
CA THR A 388 -0.69 23.61 15.42
C THR A 388 0.17 24.43 14.48
N VAL A 389 1.08 25.21 15.07
CA VAL A 389 2.08 25.97 14.32
C VAL A 389 3.44 25.74 14.97
N THR A 390 4.37 25.20 14.21
CA THR A 390 5.75 24.95 14.66
C THR A 390 6.71 25.88 13.95
N GLY A 391 7.58 26.55 14.72
CA GLY A 391 8.53 27.49 14.15
C GLY A 391 9.46 28.12 15.18
N PHE A 392 10.20 29.14 14.74
CA PHE A 392 11.07 29.96 15.58
C PHE A 392 11.22 31.38 15.02
N SER A 393 11.76 32.29 15.83
CA SER A 393 12.04 33.66 15.41
C SER A 393 13.31 34.20 16.06
N PRO A 394 14.18 34.93 15.33
CA PRO A 394 15.22 35.73 15.97
C PRO A 394 14.60 36.80 16.88
N LEU A 395 15.36 37.23 17.89
CA LEU A 395 14.94 38.29 18.80
C LEU A 395 15.39 39.65 18.26
N VAL A 396 14.47 40.61 18.20
CA VAL A 396 14.76 42.03 17.97
C VAL A 396 14.39 42.79 19.23
N ASP A 397 15.37 43.49 19.82
CA ASP A 397 15.27 44.15 21.12
C ASP A 397 14.78 43.24 22.26
N GLY A 398 15.18 41.96 22.22
CA GLY A 398 14.83 40.95 23.23
C GLY A 398 13.42 40.38 23.11
N VAL A 399 12.68 40.71 22.06
CA VAL A 399 11.32 40.22 21.79
C VAL A 399 11.33 39.45 20.48
N GLY A 400 10.59 38.34 20.39
CA GLY A 400 10.42 37.54 19.19
C GLY A 400 9.16 37.86 18.36
N ALA A 401 8.94 37.17 17.24
CA ALA A 401 7.76 37.36 16.39
C ALA A 401 6.49 36.95 17.14
N LYS A 402 5.48 37.84 17.15
CA LYS A 402 4.17 37.58 17.75
C LYS A 402 3.15 37.24 16.67
N MET A 403 2.49 36.11 16.84
CA MET A 403 1.52 35.57 15.90
C MET A 403 0.16 35.39 16.56
N GLN A 404 -0.90 35.67 15.82
CA GLN A 404 -2.28 35.34 16.18
C GLN A 404 -2.94 34.59 15.01
N VAL A 405 -3.70 33.55 15.33
CA VAL A 405 -4.49 32.82 14.33
C VAL A 405 -5.86 33.49 14.20
N LEU A 406 -6.36 33.64 12.98
CA LEU A 406 -7.72 34.10 12.70
C LEU A 406 -8.45 33.09 11.82
N VAL A 407 -9.70 32.81 12.16
CA VAL A 407 -10.62 31.97 11.37
C VAL A 407 -11.76 32.85 10.90
N ASN A 408 -12.01 32.91 9.59
CA ASN A 408 -12.94 33.85 8.97
C ASN A 408 -12.70 35.31 9.41
N GLY A 409 -11.42 35.68 9.57
CA GLY A 409 -11.00 37.00 10.07
C GLY A 409 -11.31 37.28 11.55
N GLN A 410 -11.73 36.29 12.33
CA GLN A 410 -11.92 36.41 13.79
C GLN A 410 -10.77 35.72 14.54
N PRO A 411 -10.13 36.38 15.52
CA PRO A 411 -9.08 35.76 16.32
C PRO A 411 -9.52 34.49 17.03
N VAL A 412 -8.69 33.45 16.99
CA VAL A 412 -8.85 32.21 17.76
C VAL A 412 -7.62 31.97 18.64
N GLY A 413 -7.87 31.72 19.93
CA GLY A 413 -6.82 31.58 20.93
C GLY A 413 -6.03 32.87 21.23
N ASP A 414 -4.97 32.71 22.02
CA ASP A 414 -4.11 33.82 22.45
C ASP A 414 -3.06 34.19 21.40
N THR A 415 -2.50 35.41 21.48
CA THR A 415 -1.29 35.75 20.72
C THR A 415 -0.08 35.04 21.33
N VAL A 416 0.70 34.36 20.50
CA VAL A 416 1.92 33.64 20.91
C VAL A 416 3.18 34.38 20.45
N GLU A 417 4.29 34.23 21.18
CA GLU A 417 5.58 34.82 20.83
C GLU A 417 6.61 33.73 20.58
N PHE A 418 7.12 33.62 19.36
CA PHE A 418 8.18 32.68 19.02
C PHE A 418 9.54 33.26 19.40
N HIS A 419 10.36 32.48 20.09
CA HIS A 419 11.73 32.81 20.47
C HIS A 419 12.79 32.20 19.54
N ALA A 420 14.04 32.57 19.76
CA ALA A 420 15.17 32.05 18.99
C ALA A 420 15.41 30.58 19.31
N ALA A 421 15.73 29.81 18.26
CA ALA A 421 16.12 28.42 18.34
C ALA A 421 17.52 28.27 17.71
N ALA A 422 18.44 27.59 18.40
CA ALA A 422 19.78 27.33 17.88
C ALA A 422 19.81 26.12 16.94
N ASN A 423 18.83 25.22 17.05
CA ASN A 423 18.70 24.01 16.25
C ASN A 423 17.21 23.59 16.13
N PRO A 424 16.86 22.67 15.21
CA PRO A 424 15.47 22.26 14.99
C PRO A 424 14.75 21.68 16.21
N SER A 425 15.46 21.09 17.18
CA SER A 425 14.84 20.54 18.39
C SER A 425 14.36 21.62 19.37
N GLU A 426 14.79 22.87 19.19
CA GLU A 426 14.37 24.04 19.97
C GLU A 426 13.21 24.81 19.31
N TYR A 427 12.66 24.31 18.19
CA TYR A 427 11.48 24.92 17.57
C TYR A 427 10.29 24.84 18.52
N GLN A 428 9.52 25.92 18.58
CA GLN A 428 8.36 26.02 19.44
C GLN A 428 7.12 25.61 18.66
N THR A 429 6.25 24.83 19.30
CA THR A 429 4.93 24.47 18.77
C THR A 429 3.86 25.10 19.64
N TYR A 430 2.92 25.81 19.02
CA TYR A 430 1.73 26.35 19.67
C TYR A 430 0.47 25.70 19.11
N SER A 431 -0.49 25.42 19.98
CA SER A 431 -1.79 24.83 19.63
C SER A 431 -2.91 25.82 19.90
N PHE A 432 -3.83 25.95 18.95
CA PHE A 432 -5.01 26.79 19.01
C PHE A 432 -6.24 25.90 18.81
N THR A 433 -7.31 26.09 19.59
CA THR A 433 -8.57 25.36 19.39
C THR A 433 -9.71 26.34 19.26
N PHE A 434 -10.64 26.09 18.34
CA PHE A 434 -11.80 26.94 18.13
C PHE A 434 -13.06 26.12 17.83
N GLN A 435 -14.23 26.65 18.20
CA GLN A 435 -15.50 26.07 17.80
C GLN A 435 -15.75 26.32 16.32
N ASN A 436 -16.07 25.25 15.62
CA ASN A 436 -16.25 25.27 14.19
C ASN A 436 -17.50 26.09 13.80
N PRO A 437 -17.34 27.22 13.07
CA PRO A 437 -18.49 27.95 12.53
C PRO A 437 -19.17 27.13 11.43
N ALA A 438 -20.35 27.57 10.97
CA ALA A 438 -21.11 26.90 9.91
C ALA A 438 -20.32 26.66 8.61
N SER A 439 -19.30 27.48 8.34
CA SER A 439 -18.32 27.29 7.27
C SER A 439 -17.02 27.96 7.67
N VAL A 440 -15.88 27.37 7.32
CA VAL A 440 -14.54 27.98 7.50
C VAL A 440 -14.01 28.38 6.13
N VAL A 441 -14.13 29.64 5.75
CA VAL A 441 -13.72 30.14 4.42
C VAL A 441 -12.35 30.78 4.40
N SER A 442 -11.79 31.16 5.56
CA SER A 442 -10.40 31.59 5.64
C SER A 442 -9.70 31.16 6.92
N LEU A 443 -8.40 30.91 6.78
CA LEU A 443 -7.47 30.72 7.88
C LEU A 443 -6.25 31.63 7.70
N ASP A 444 -6.00 32.50 8.69
CA ASP A 444 -4.94 33.50 8.64
C ASP A 444 -3.97 33.36 9.83
N PHE A 445 -2.67 33.38 9.54
CA PHE A 445 -1.61 33.41 10.54
C PHE A 445 -0.99 34.80 10.58
N ALA A 446 -1.57 35.69 11.39
CA ALA A 446 -1.28 37.11 11.37
C ALA A 446 -0.15 37.53 12.32
N PHE A 447 0.71 38.41 11.83
CA PHE A 447 1.74 39.09 12.60
C PHE A 447 1.15 40.24 13.40
N VAL A 448 1.41 40.25 14.71
CA VAL A 448 0.87 41.25 15.64
C VAL A 448 1.88 42.37 15.93
N ASN A 449 3.19 42.11 15.80
CA ASN A 449 4.25 43.08 16.10
C ASN A 449 5.19 43.36 14.92
N ASP A 450 4.64 43.52 13.72
CA ASP A 450 5.34 43.81 12.46
C ASP A 450 5.93 45.23 12.33
N GLN A 451 5.85 46.07 13.38
CA GLN A 451 6.20 47.49 13.27
C GLN A 451 7.70 47.73 13.02
N VAL A 452 7.99 48.26 11.84
CA VAL A 452 9.30 48.73 11.39
C VAL A 452 9.70 50.01 12.16
N THR A 453 10.29 49.87 13.33
CA THR A 453 11.06 50.96 13.95
C THR A 453 12.54 50.59 14.01
N SER A 454 13.26 50.99 12.95
CA SER A 454 14.71 51.23 12.92
C SER A 454 15.56 50.33 13.82
N GLY A 455 15.71 49.04 13.48
CA GLY A 455 16.54 48.11 14.28
C GLY A 455 16.81 46.72 13.73
N GLY A 456 16.15 46.27 12.65
CA GLY A 456 16.34 44.95 12.05
C GLY A 456 15.01 44.24 11.83
N ASP A 457 14.84 43.58 10.67
CA ASP A 457 13.59 42.91 10.31
C ASP A 457 13.33 41.72 11.25
N ARG A 458 12.14 41.70 11.86
CA ARG A 458 11.65 40.61 12.72
C ARG A 458 10.95 39.58 11.84
N ASN A 459 11.44 38.35 11.87
CA ASN A 459 11.02 37.29 10.94
C ASN A 459 10.46 36.11 11.72
N LEU A 460 9.44 35.45 11.19
CA LEU A 460 8.95 34.17 11.70
C LEU A 460 9.27 33.12 10.66
N TYR A 461 9.96 32.09 11.11
CA TYR A 461 10.28 30.92 10.33
C TYR A 461 9.34 29.81 10.81
N ILE A 462 8.32 29.54 10.02
CA ILE A 462 7.39 28.43 10.28
C ILE A 462 7.95 27.21 9.58
N LYS A 463 8.17 26.16 10.36
CA LYS A 463 8.49 24.82 9.87
C LYS A 463 7.23 24.16 9.35
N ASP A 464 6.14 24.31 10.08
CA ASP A 464 4.96 23.48 9.88
C ASP A 464 3.69 24.14 10.42
N ILE A 465 2.58 23.88 9.73
CA ILE A 465 1.23 24.25 10.12
C ILE A 465 0.34 23.04 9.90
N ALA A 466 -0.33 22.55 10.94
CA ALA A 466 -1.32 21.50 10.79
C ALA A 466 -2.70 21.90 11.31
N VAL A 467 -3.76 21.48 10.63
CA VAL A 467 -5.16 21.64 11.02
C VAL A 467 -5.72 20.26 11.29
N ASN A 468 -6.15 19.99 12.53
CA ASN A 468 -6.61 18.67 12.97
C ASN A 468 -5.64 17.51 12.63
N GLY A 469 -4.35 17.80 12.55
CA GLY A 469 -3.31 16.82 12.16
C GLY A 469 -2.91 16.89 10.69
N GLU A 470 -3.70 17.49 9.82
CA GLU A 470 -3.40 17.63 8.39
C GLU A 470 -2.47 18.82 8.15
N HIS A 471 -1.29 18.54 7.57
CA HIS A 471 -0.27 19.54 7.28
C HIS A 471 -0.66 20.38 6.06
N LEU A 472 -0.71 21.70 6.24
CA LEU A 472 -0.86 22.60 5.11
C LEU A 472 0.37 22.54 4.21
N THR A 473 0.22 22.93 2.94
CA THR A 473 1.37 23.15 2.04
C THR A 473 1.71 24.64 1.97
N ALA A 474 2.99 24.96 1.81
CA ALA A 474 3.43 26.35 1.62
C ALA A 474 3.04 26.94 0.25
N ALA A 475 2.64 26.09 -0.69
CA ALA A 475 2.22 26.49 -2.04
C ALA A 475 0.81 27.09 -2.06
N ASP A 476 -0.07 26.63 -1.17
CA ASP A 476 -1.46 27.09 -1.08
C ASP A 476 -1.62 28.39 -0.28
N GLY A 477 -0.57 28.78 0.46
CA GLY A 477 -0.56 30.02 1.23
C GLY A 477 -0.37 31.25 0.33
N VAL A 478 -1.22 32.25 0.50
CA VAL A 478 -1.10 33.56 -0.17
C VAL A 478 -0.37 34.55 0.74
N ASN A 479 0.46 35.41 0.14
CA ASN A 479 1.38 36.36 0.80
C ASN A 479 2.56 35.76 1.61
N PRO A 480 3.15 34.60 1.25
CA PRO A 480 4.46 34.26 1.78
C PRO A 480 5.54 35.20 1.23
N SER A 481 6.66 35.29 1.94
CA SER A 481 7.77 36.17 1.53
C SER A 481 8.49 35.76 0.24
N SER A 482 8.38 34.48 -0.11
CA SER A 482 8.79 33.86 -1.37
C SER A 482 7.79 32.76 -1.71
N PRO A 483 7.48 32.50 -3.00
CA PRO A 483 6.64 31.36 -3.40
C PRO A 483 7.15 30.05 -2.80
N GLY A 484 6.27 29.26 -2.19
CA GLY A 484 6.62 27.95 -1.61
C GLY A 484 7.36 27.98 -0.26
N THR A 485 7.33 29.08 0.48
CA THR A 485 7.90 29.16 1.85
C THR A 485 6.87 29.69 2.84
N TRP A 486 6.87 29.24 4.10
CA TRP A 486 6.09 29.90 5.15
C TRP A 486 6.80 31.07 5.84
N ASN A 487 7.94 31.50 5.29
CA ASN A 487 8.70 32.58 5.87
C ASN A 487 7.95 33.89 5.68
N LEU A 488 7.84 34.66 6.75
CA LEU A 488 7.23 35.99 6.73
C LEU A 488 8.33 37.06 6.85
N TYR A 489 8.50 37.83 5.77
CA TYR A 489 9.29 39.07 5.72
C TYR A 489 8.34 40.18 5.27
N GLN A 490 8.11 41.20 6.10
CA GLN A 490 7.33 42.41 5.75
C GLN A 490 5.84 42.21 5.39
N ASN A 491 5.34 40.97 5.42
CA ASN A 491 3.93 40.62 5.17
C ASN A 491 3.15 40.50 6.49
N LYS A 492 1.87 40.89 6.46
CA LYS A 492 1.02 40.97 7.65
C LYS A 492 0.45 39.62 8.11
N ALA A 493 0.30 38.66 7.20
CA ALA A 493 -0.22 37.33 7.49
C ALA A 493 0.09 36.34 6.35
N ILE A 494 0.10 35.05 6.65
CA ILE A 494 -0.10 33.98 5.66
C ILE A 494 -1.60 33.69 5.61
N HIS A 495 -2.19 33.72 4.41
CA HIS A 495 -3.62 33.53 4.20
C HIS A 495 -3.89 32.23 3.43
N TYR A 496 -4.83 31.43 3.93
CA TYR A 496 -5.39 30.27 3.25
C TYR A 496 -6.87 30.50 2.95
N ASP A 497 -7.25 30.32 1.68
CA ASP A 497 -8.66 30.19 1.27
C ASP A 497 -9.08 28.74 1.49
N THR A 498 -9.97 28.53 2.45
CA THR A 498 -10.43 27.20 2.86
C THR A 498 -11.82 26.91 2.35
N SER A 499 -12.41 27.75 1.50
CA SER A 499 -13.78 27.59 1.02
C SER A 499 -14.04 26.25 0.30
N GLY A 500 -13.02 25.70 -0.36
CA GLY A 500 -13.04 24.37 -0.99
C GLY A 500 -12.48 23.24 -0.13
N ARG A 501 -12.04 23.53 1.09
CA ARG A 501 -11.38 22.59 2.02
C ARG A 501 -12.12 22.55 3.37
N GLN A 502 -13.43 22.29 3.30
CA GLN A 502 -14.27 22.19 4.51
C GLN A 502 -14.04 20.86 5.25
N ASP A 503 -13.61 19.84 4.52
CA ASP A 503 -13.15 18.53 5.00
C ASP A 503 -12.12 18.66 6.12
N MET A 504 -11.10 19.51 5.95
CA MET A 504 -10.08 19.78 6.98
C MET A 504 -10.66 20.17 8.37
N PHE A 505 -11.87 20.75 8.37
CA PHE A 505 -12.52 21.26 9.58
C PHE A 505 -13.66 20.38 10.06
N PHE A 506 -14.39 19.73 9.15
CA PHE A 506 -15.63 19.02 9.47
C PHE A 506 -15.60 17.52 9.21
N GLY A 507 -14.56 17.00 8.56
CA GLY A 507 -14.60 15.67 7.96
C GLY A 507 -15.17 15.68 6.55
N SER A 508 -15.09 14.55 5.85
CA SER A 508 -15.98 14.30 4.70
C SER A 508 -17.46 14.40 5.15
N VAL A 509 -18.35 14.83 4.25
CA VAL A 509 -19.80 14.90 4.54
C VAL A 509 -20.48 13.53 4.44
N THR A 510 -19.74 12.55 3.92
CA THR A 510 -20.02 11.12 3.89
C THR A 510 -18.84 10.42 4.54
N ASP A 511 -19.01 9.21 5.03
CA ASP A 511 -17.93 8.42 5.63
C ASP A 511 -17.93 7.05 4.92
N ASP A 512 -18.07 7.11 3.58
CA ASP A 512 -18.25 5.91 2.76
C ASP A 512 -16.86 5.28 2.52
N ASP A 513 -16.57 4.20 3.23
CA ASP A 513 -15.24 3.58 3.29
C ASP A 513 -15.11 2.34 2.40
N ALA A 514 -13.88 2.05 1.97
CA ALA A 514 -13.51 0.81 1.31
C ALA A 514 -12.49 0.05 2.16
N LEU A 515 -12.92 -1.06 2.76
CA LEU A 515 -12.17 -1.81 3.75
C LEU A 515 -11.85 -3.23 3.24
N GLU A 516 -10.58 -3.61 3.26
CA GLU A 516 -10.08 -4.94 2.90
C GLU A 516 -9.22 -5.49 4.06
N GLY A 517 -9.69 -6.55 4.72
CA GLY A 517 -8.94 -7.25 5.78
C GLY A 517 -7.72 -7.95 5.20
N GLY A 518 -7.96 -8.88 4.27
CA GLY A 518 -6.92 -9.65 3.61
C GLY A 518 -6.85 -11.05 4.20
N PRO A 519 -5.68 -11.73 4.22
CA PRO A 519 -5.56 -13.01 4.91
C PRO A 519 -5.39 -12.81 6.42
N GLY A 520 -6.26 -13.42 7.24
CA GLY A 520 -6.29 -13.08 8.65
C GLY A 520 -7.42 -13.71 9.44
N GLN A 521 -7.56 -13.33 10.69
CA GLN A 521 -8.86 -13.38 11.36
C GLN A 521 -9.15 -11.95 11.77
N ASP A 522 -9.93 -11.27 10.95
CA ASP A 522 -10.04 -9.83 11.01
C ASP A 522 -11.30 -9.41 11.74
N VAL A 523 -11.21 -8.25 12.40
CA VAL A 523 -12.35 -7.56 12.98
C VAL A 523 -12.49 -6.23 12.27
N ILE A 524 -13.55 -6.08 11.48
CA ILE A 524 -13.81 -4.88 10.67
C ILE A 524 -15.12 -4.25 11.12
N HIS A 525 -15.05 -2.94 11.39
CA HIS A 525 -16.17 -2.05 11.62
C HIS A 525 -16.18 -0.99 10.51
N GLY A 526 -17.25 -0.93 9.71
CA GLY A 526 -17.47 0.09 8.69
C GLY A 526 -17.59 1.46 9.32
N GLY A 527 -18.58 1.61 10.19
CA GLY A 527 -18.84 2.84 10.92
C GLY A 527 -20.11 3.48 10.38
N ALA A 528 -20.11 4.78 10.17
CA ALA A 528 -21.20 5.43 9.47
C ALA A 528 -20.87 5.51 7.98
N GLY A 529 -21.87 5.57 7.10
CA GLY A 529 -21.63 5.68 5.66
C GLY A 529 -22.05 4.42 4.92
N ASN A 530 -21.98 4.44 3.59
CA ASN A 530 -22.28 3.26 2.78
C ASN A 530 -20.96 2.57 2.44
N ASP A 531 -20.62 1.56 3.21
CA ASP A 531 -19.28 0.98 3.19
C ASP A 531 -19.18 -0.22 2.26
N SER A 532 -17.97 -0.42 1.74
CA SER A 532 -17.59 -1.60 0.98
C SER A 532 -16.57 -2.41 1.76
N ILE A 533 -16.99 -3.53 2.34
CA ILE A 533 -16.17 -4.35 3.24
C ILE A 533 -15.87 -5.71 2.61
N SER A 534 -14.61 -6.12 2.63
CA SER A 534 -14.14 -7.47 2.28
C SER A 534 -13.32 -8.04 3.43
N GLY A 535 -13.77 -9.14 4.04
CA GLY A 535 -13.02 -9.87 5.08
C GLY A 535 -11.74 -10.48 4.50
N GLY A 536 -11.88 -11.31 3.48
CA GLY A 536 -10.75 -11.87 2.74
C GLY A 536 -10.61 -13.35 2.99
N LEU A 537 -9.48 -13.80 3.55
CA LEU A 537 -9.27 -15.20 3.89
C LEU A 537 -9.14 -15.38 5.41
N GLY A 538 -10.02 -16.19 5.98
CA GLY A 538 -9.95 -16.69 7.34
C GLY A 538 -11.28 -16.51 8.05
N ASP A 539 -11.30 -16.63 9.38
CA ASP A 539 -12.56 -16.59 10.11
C ASP A 539 -12.80 -15.16 10.59
N ASP A 540 -13.54 -14.37 9.81
CA ASP A 540 -13.66 -12.93 10.01
C ASP A 540 -14.92 -12.51 10.76
N LYS A 541 -14.86 -11.31 11.35
CA LYS A 541 -15.99 -10.66 11.99
C LYS A 541 -16.19 -9.25 11.42
N LEU A 542 -17.27 -9.09 10.67
CA LEU A 542 -17.55 -7.90 9.86
C LEU A 542 -18.82 -7.19 10.34
N HIS A 543 -18.75 -5.88 10.49
CA HIS A 543 -19.85 -5.00 10.85
C HIS A 543 -19.93 -3.87 9.82
N GLY A 544 -21.07 -3.71 9.14
CA GLY A 544 -21.36 -2.53 8.31
C GLY A 544 -21.64 -1.31 9.17
N ASP A 545 -22.44 -1.52 10.22
CA ASP A 545 -22.87 -0.50 11.18
C ASP A 545 -23.95 0.43 10.60
N ASP A 546 -23.75 1.74 10.42
CA ASP A 546 -24.80 2.69 10.00
C ASP A 546 -24.69 3.04 8.50
N GLY A 547 -25.56 2.51 7.63
CA GLY A 547 -25.69 2.90 6.23
C GLY A 547 -26.10 1.74 5.33
N ASN A 548 -26.03 1.90 4.00
CA ASN A 548 -26.36 0.82 3.07
C ASN A 548 -25.07 0.13 2.62
N ASP A 549 -24.69 -0.95 3.28
CA ASP A 549 -23.37 -1.51 3.17
C ASP A 549 -23.30 -2.67 2.18
N SER A 550 -22.12 -2.88 1.61
CA SER A 550 -21.80 -4.03 0.76
C SER A 550 -20.69 -4.82 1.42
N ILE A 551 -21.05 -5.96 2.02
CA ILE A 551 -20.13 -6.78 2.82
C ILE A 551 -19.93 -8.15 2.18
N ALA A 552 -18.67 -8.52 1.96
CA ALA A 552 -18.25 -9.85 1.53
C ALA A 552 -17.36 -10.51 2.59
N GLY A 553 -17.80 -11.66 3.11
CA GLY A 553 -17.01 -12.47 4.05
C GLY A 553 -15.70 -12.97 3.44
N GLY A 554 -15.80 -13.59 2.27
CA GLY A 554 -14.65 -14.19 1.59
C GLY A 554 -14.55 -15.69 1.86
N GLY A 555 -13.36 -16.19 2.18
CA GLY A 555 -13.14 -17.59 2.52
C GLY A 555 -12.98 -17.78 4.02
N GLY A 556 -13.54 -18.84 4.59
CA GLY A 556 -13.53 -19.10 6.04
C GLY A 556 -14.90 -18.88 6.69
N LYS A 557 -14.96 -19.04 8.02
CA LYS A 557 -16.24 -19.08 8.75
C LYS A 557 -16.58 -17.73 9.34
N ASP A 558 -17.20 -16.91 8.51
CA ASP A 558 -17.42 -15.50 8.83
C ASP A 558 -18.67 -15.27 9.68
N VAL A 559 -18.63 -14.19 10.46
CA VAL A 559 -19.79 -13.59 11.10
C VAL A 559 -19.96 -12.17 10.57
N ILE A 560 -21.08 -11.95 9.89
CA ILE A 560 -21.38 -10.70 9.19
C ILE A 560 -22.62 -10.06 9.80
N TYR A 561 -22.52 -8.78 10.14
CA TYR A 561 -23.62 -7.92 10.58
C TYR A 561 -23.75 -6.78 9.58
N GLY A 562 -24.91 -6.62 8.93
CA GLY A 562 -25.23 -5.47 8.09
C GLY A 562 -25.32 -4.22 8.95
N GLY A 563 -26.36 -4.14 9.76
CA GLY A 563 -26.54 -3.03 10.69
C GLY A 563 -27.80 -2.26 10.36
N ALA A 564 -27.70 -0.95 10.19
CA ALA A 564 -28.84 -0.09 9.91
C ALA A 564 -28.78 0.46 8.48
N GLY A 565 -29.68 0.02 7.61
CA GLY A 565 -29.82 0.46 6.23
C GLY A 565 -30.19 -0.71 5.33
N GLN A 566 -30.07 -0.55 4.01
CA GLN A 566 -30.36 -1.65 3.07
C GLN A 566 -29.05 -2.31 2.65
N ASP A 567 -28.71 -3.40 3.30
CA ASP A 567 -27.40 -4.01 3.20
C ASP A 567 -27.37 -5.13 2.16
N THR A 568 -26.20 -5.35 1.57
CA THR A 568 -25.91 -6.52 0.74
C THR A 568 -24.81 -7.34 1.38
N LEU A 569 -25.19 -8.50 1.91
CA LEU A 569 -24.30 -9.42 2.62
C LEU A 569 -24.05 -10.67 1.76
N THR A 570 -22.78 -10.96 1.49
CA THR A 570 -22.36 -12.13 0.70
C THR A 570 -21.33 -12.94 1.47
N GLY A 571 -21.57 -14.23 1.55
CA GLY A 571 -20.73 -15.18 2.26
C GLY A 571 -19.76 -15.89 1.33
N GLY A 572 -19.33 -17.05 1.80
CA GLY A 572 -18.20 -17.77 1.25
C GLY A 572 -18.48 -19.22 0.86
N PRO A 573 -17.41 -19.97 0.56
CA PRO A 573 -17.50 -21.41 0.37
C PRO A 573 -17.83 -22.17 1.66
N GLU A 574 -17.44 -21.63 2.81
CA GLU A 574 -17.62 -22.22 4.13
C GLU A 574 -18.88 -21.71 4.85
N THR A 575 -19.22 -22.32 5.99
CA THR A 575 -20.38 -21.92 6.81
C THR A 575 -20.24 -20.50 7.33
N VAL A 576 -21.21 -19.66 7.01
CA VAL A 576 -21.30 -18.28 7.50
C VAL A 576 -22.47 -18.07 8.46
N LYS A 577 -22.40 -16.98 9.23
CA LYS A 577 -23.54 -16.41 9.95
C LYS A 577 -23.76 -14.96 9.52
N MET A 578 -24.97 -14.63 9.08
CA MET A 578 -25.34 -13.30 8.61
C MET A 578 -26.55 -12.77 9.36
N TYR A 579 -26.48 -11.50 9.73
CA TYR A 579 -27.55 -10.74 10.34
C TYR A 579 -27.76 -9.48 9.48
N GLY A 580 -28.92 -9.34 8.85
CA GLY A 580 -29.27 -8.17 8.02
C GLY A 580 -29.34 -6.91 8.89
N GLY A 581 -30.30 -6.89 9.81
CA GLY A 581 -30.44 -5.83 10.79
C GLY A 581 -31.69 -5.01 10.55
N ASP A 582 -31.55 -3.68 10.52
CA ASP A 582 -32.64 -2.75 10.26
C ASP A 582 -32.64 -2.32 8.79
N GLY A 583 -33.55 -2.84 7.97
CA GLY A 583 -33.78 -2.34 6.62
C GLY A 583 -34.08 -3.48 5.66
N ASN A 584 -34.16 -3.20 4.36
CA ASN A 584 -34.50 -4.25 3.39
C ASN A 584 -33.21 -4.84 2.85
N ASP A 585 -32.79 -5.96 3.42
CA ASP A 585 -31.47 -6.50 3.21
C ASP A 585 -31.44 -7.63 2.17
N LEU A 586 -30.25 -7.88 1.66
CA LEU A 586 -29.99 -8.90 0.67
C LEU A 586 -28.87 -9.83 1.14
N LEU A 587 -29.25 -11.01 1.62
CA LEU A 587 -28.34 -11.98 2.21
C LEU A 587 -28.10 -13.17 1.26
N ARG A 588 -26.83 -13.52 1.04
CA ARG A 588 -26.40 -14.65 0.21
C ARG A 588 -25.37 -15.50 0.92
N GLY A 589 -25.74 -16.71 1.36
CA GLY A 589 -24.90 -17.61 2.15
C GLY A 589 -23.69 -18.14 1.40
N GLY A 590 -23.92 -18.81 0.26
CA GLY A 590 -22.86 -19.31 -0.60
C GLY A 590 -22.98 -20.81 -0.84
N THR A 591 -21.92 -21.57 -0.56
CA THR A 591 -21.93 -23.04 -0.69
C THR A 591 -21.82 -23.78 0.65
N GLY A 592 -21.80 -23.03 1.76
CA GLY A 592 -21.64 -23.53 3.11
C GLY A 592 -22.90 -24.20 3.65
N ASN A 593 -22.94 -24.48 4.96
CA ASN A 593 -24.22 -24.71 5.63
C ASN A 593 -24.47 -23.47 6.48
N ASP A 594 -25.28 -22.56 5.98
CA ASP A 594 -25.26 -21.16 6.38
C ASP A 594 -26.42 -20.81 7.32
N TYR A 595 -26.23 -19.76 8.12
CA TYR A 595 -27.26 -19.22 9.01
C TYR A 595 -27.53 -17.77 8.62
N LEU A 596 -28.68 -17.50 8.02
CA LEU A 596 -29.08 -16.18 7.56
C LEU A 596 -30.28 -15.70 8.38
N PHE A 597 -30.16 -14.51 8.96
CA PHE A 597 -31.19 -13.84 9.73
C PHE A 597 -31.45 -12.47 9.10
N GLY A 598 -32.64 -12.23 8.53
CA GLY A 598 -33.02 -10.93 7.97
C GLY A 598 -33.19 -9.85 9.05
N GLU A 599 -33.89 -10.22 10.12
CA GLU A 599 -34.19 -9.39 11.29
C GLU A 599 -35.37 -8.43 11.09
N ASN A 600 -35.19 -7.15 10.75
CA ASN A 600 -36.27 -6.17 10.66
C ASN A 600 -36.41 -5.60 9.26
N SER A 601 -37.67 -5.47 8.81
CA SER A 601 -38.10 -5.03 7.47
C SER A 601 -38.05 -6.17 6.44
N ASN A 602 -38.11 -5.86 5.15
CA ASN A 602 -38.44 -6.84 4.13
C ASN A 602 -37.16 -7.36 3.45
N ASP A 603 -36.74 -8.57 3.79
CA ASP A 603 -35.45 -9.09 3.37
C ASP A 603 -35.53 -10.08 2.22
N VAL A 604 -34.41 -10.23 1.50
CA VAL A 604 -34.25 -11.24 0.45
C VAL A 604 -33.08 -12.15 0.83
N MET A 605 -33.38 -13.43 1.07
CA MET A 605 -32.37 -14.40 1.50
C MET A 605 -32.20 -15.53 0.47
N THR A 606 -30.95 -15.83 0.15
CA THR A 606 -30.55 -17.02 -0.63
C THR A 606 -29.51 -17.79 0.17
N GLY A 607 -29.84 -18.99 0.68
CA GLY A 607 -28.86 -19.86 1.34
C GLY A 607 -27.75 -20.27 0.36
N GLY A 608 -28.17 -20.79 -0.79
CA GLY A 608 -27.26 -21.23 -1.84
C GLY A 608 -27.22 -22.74 -1.87
N ALA A 609 -26.06 -23.33 -2.09
CA ALA A 609 -25.92 -24.79 -1.96
C ALA A 609 -25.54 -25.12 -0.52
N GLY A 610 -26.07 -26.21 0.04
CA GLY A 610 -25.77 -26.53 1.43
C GLY A 610 -26.97 -27.06 2.17
N ASN A 611 -26.92 -27.08 3.49
CA ASN A 611 -28.12 -27.26 4.29
C ASN A 611 -28.25 -26.03 5.19
N ASP A 612 -29.06 -25.09 4.73
CA ASP A 612 -29.05 -23.75 5.29
C ASP A 612 -30.20 -23.55 6.27
N TYR A 613 -30.02 -22.58 7.16
CA TYR A 613 -31.07 -22.08 8.04
C TYR A 613 -31.33 -20.61 7.72
N LEU A 614 -32.52 -20.33 7.19
CA LEU A 614 -32.97 -18.99 6.81
C LEU A 614 -34.07 -18.53 7.76
N HIS A 615 -33.98 -17.33 8.29
CA HIS A 615 -34.95 -16.76 9.23
C HIS A 615 -35.24 -15.31 8.86
N GLY A 616 -36.48 -15.02 8.44
CA GLY A 616 -36.89 -13.70 7.96
C GLY A 616 -36.93 -12.67 9.08
N GLY A 617 -37.78 -12.91 10.07
CA GLY A 617 -37.94 -11.99 11.19
C GLY A 617 -39.19 -11.16 11.02
N ASN A 618 -39.09 -9.85 11.22
CA ASN A 618 -40.21 -8.92 11.15
C ASN A 618 -40.29 -8.27 9.78
N GLY A 619 -41.18 -8.70 8.91
CA GLY A 619 -41.33 -8.05 7.61
C GLY A 619 -41.84 -9.02 6.58
N SER A 620 -42.05 -8.51 5.37
CA SER A 620 -42.42 -9.33 4.23
C SER A 620 -41.16 -9.85 3.56
N ASP A 621 -40.74 -11.06 3.96
CA ASP A 621 -39.45 -11.62 3.56
C ASP A 621 -39.56 -12.53 2.34
N THR A 622 -38.51 -12.59 1.53
CA THR A 622 -38.42 -13.45 0.35
C THR A 622 -37.30 -14.48 0.49
N PHE A 623 -37.67 -15.76 0.52
CA PHE A 623 -36.74 -16.90 0.56
C PHE A 623 -36.54 -17.46 -0.85
N VAL A 624 -35.32 -17.38 -1.39
CA VAL A 624 -35.02 -17.71 -2.78
C VAL A 624 -34.32 -19.06 -2.90
N PHE A 625 -34.85 -19.95 -3.73
CA PHE A 625 -34.30 -21.28 -4.00
C PHE A 625 -34.05 -21.51 -5.50
N ALA A 626 -32.78 -21.74 -5.85
CA ALA A 626 -32.32 -22.11 -7.19
C ALA A 626 -31.92 -23.60 -7.25
N ALA A 627 -31.50 -24.11 -8.41
CA ALA A 627 -31.11 -25.52 -8.52
C ALA A 627 -29.97 -25.90 -7.55
N ASN A 628 -30.05 -27.11 -6.98
CA ASN A 628 -29.09 -27.66 -6.00
C ASN A 628 -29.01 -26.89 -4.68
N PHE A 629 -30.13 -26.29 -4.24
CA PHE A 629 -30.20 -25.57 -2.97
C PHE A 629 -29.98 -26.42 -1.71
N GLY A 630 -29.93 -27.76 -1.85
CA GLY A 630 -29.73 -28.67 -0.72
C GLY A 630 -30.90 -28.71 0.27
N LYS A 631 -30.65 -29.02 1.55
CA LYS A 631 -31.73 -29.28 2.54
C LYS A 631 -31.86 -28.17 3.56
N ASP A 632 -32.71 -27.23 3.23
CA ASP A 632 -32.82 -25.98 3.97
C ASP A 632 -33.99 -25.97 4.94
N ILE A 633 -33.88 -25.09 5.93
CA ILE A 633 -34.91 -24.83 6.94
C ILE A 633 -35.25 -23.35 6.89
N VAL A 634 -36.53 -23.05 6.68
CA VAL A 634 -37.08 -21.70 6.83
C VAL A 634 -37.74 -21.58 8.20
N GLY A 635 -37.17 -20.72 9.05
CA GLY A 635 -37.68 -20.34 10.36
C GLY A 635 -38.50 -19.05 10.32
N GLN A 636 -39.54 -18.98 11.16
CA GLN A 636 -40.45 -17.83 11.28
C GLN A 636 -41.07 -17.35 9.95
N PHE A 637 -41.59 -18.29 9.16
CA PHE A 637 -42.43 -17.94 8.02
C PHE A 637 -43.79 -17.37 8.47
N HIS A 638 -44.12 -16.15 8.07
CA HIS A 638 -45.37 -15.46 8.34
C HIS A 638 -46.32 -15.52 7.13
N ASP A 639 -47.44 -16.23 7.28
CA ASP A 639 -48.50 -16.31 6.27
C ASP A 639 -49.69 -15.38 6.59
N GLY A 640 -50.20 -14.64 5.59
CA GLY A 640 -51.47 -13.89 5.68
C GLY A 640 -51.40 -12.47 6.29
N PHE A 641 -52.57 -11.91 6.67
CA PHE A 641 -52.75 -10.46 6.89
C PHE A 641 -51.75 -9.80 7.86
N GLY A 642 -50.74 -9.13 7.31
CA GLY A 642 -49.66 -8.48 8.04
C GLY A 642 -48.41 -8.39 7.16
N THR A 643 -47.24 -8.62 7.76
CA THR A 643 -45.98 -8.90 7.08
C THR A 643 -46.06 -10.30 6.46
N GLU A 644 -46.29 -10.37 5.13
CA GLU A 644 -46.45 -11.62 4.36
C GLU A 644 -45.12 -12.06 3.75
N ASP A 645 -44.67 -13.26 4.10
CA ASP A 645 -43.46 -13.88 3.56
C ASP A 645 -43.75 -14.65 2.26
N VAL A 646 -42.74 -14.76 1.40
CA VAL A 646 -42.83 -15.43 0.10
C VAL A 646 -41.68 -16.41 -0.11
N ILE A 647 -41.99 -17.54 -0.72
CA ILE A 647 -41.00 -18.49 -1.23
C ILE A 647 -40.87 -18.31 -2.74
N GLN A 648 -39.68 -17.92 -3.19
CA GLN A 648 -39.36 -17.78 -4.60
C GLN A 648 -38.58 -19.00 -5.11
N PHE A 649 -39.11 -19.68 -6.12
CA PHE A 649 -38.40 -20.72 -6.86
C PHE A 649 -37.99 -20.23 -8.25
N ASP A 650 -36.78 -20.58 -8.68
CA ASP A 650 -36.44 -20.56 -10.11
C ASP A 650 -37.34 -21.54 -10.86
N LYS A 651 -37.84 -21.16 -12.05
CA LYS A 651 -38.74 -22.00 -12.86
C LYS A 651 -38.17 -23.36 -13.25
N SER A 652 -36.86 -23.54 -13.21
CA SER A 652 -36.20 -24.83 -13.41
C SER A 652 -36.36 -25.79 -12.23
N VAL A 653 -36.61 -25.28 -11.02
CA VAL A 653 -36.90 -26.07 -9.81
C VAL A 653 -38.36 -26.51 -9.82
N PHE A 654 -39.28 -25.54 -9.90
CA PHE A 654 -40.73 -25.75 -10.02
C PHE A 654 -41.32 -24.73 -11.00
N ALA A 655 -42.20 -25.21 -11.90
CA ALA A 655 -42.77 -24.34 -12.93
C ALA A 655 -43.88 -23.40 -12.42
N ASP A 656 -44.65 -23.85 -11.42
CA ASP A 656 -45.80 -23.14 -10.85
C ASP A 656 -46.19 -23.70 -9.48
N PHE A 657 -47.20 -23.08 -8.85
CA PHE A 657 -47.71 -23.49 -7.53
C PHE A 657 -48.28 -24.92 -7.51
N ALA A 658 -48.90 -25.38 -8.60
CA ALA A 658 -49.44 -26.75 -8.64
C ALA A 658 -48.31 -27.79 -8.59
N ALA A 659 -47.16 -27.49 -9.22
CA ALA A 659 -45.97 -28.31 -9.15
C ALA A 659 -45.42 -28.36 -7.71
N VAL A 660 -45.28 -27.21 -7.04
CA VAL A 660 -44.84 -27.14 -5.63
C VAL A 660 -45.81 -27.91 -4.72
N GLN A 661 -47.12 -27.66 -4.86
CA GLN A 661 -48.16 -28.27 -4.03
C GLN A 661 -48.14 -29.80 -4.10
N SER A 662 -47.80 -30.38 -5.25
CA SER A 662 -47.67 -31.84 -5.39
C SER A 662 -46.48 -32.47 -4.64
N HIS A 663 -45.52 -31.64 -4.20
CA HIS A 663 -44.32 -32.03 -3.45
C HIS A 663 -44.36 -31.62 -1.97
N MET A 664 -45.44 -30.96 -1.53
CA MET A 664 -45.64 -30.58 -0.14
C MET A 664 -46.13 -31.75 0.70
N SER A 665 -45.58 -31.88 1.91
CA SER A 665 -46.06 -32.83 2.92
C SER A 665 -46.03 -32.21 4.32
N GLN A 666 -47.01 -32.56 5.15
CA GLN A 666 -47.01 -32.17 6.56
C GLN A 666 -46.13 -33.13 7.37
N VAL A 667 -45.12 -32.61 8.05
CA VAL A 667 -44.23 -33.37 8.95
C VAL A 667 -44.26 -32.71 10.33
N GLY A 668 -45.02 -33.30 11.25
CA GLY A 668 -45.22 -32.70 12.57
C GLY A 668 -45.83 -31.29 12.46
N THR A 669 -45.15 -30.29 13.01
CA THR A 669 -45.55 -28.87 12.95
C THR A 669 -44.95 -28.11 11.78
N SER A 670 -44.29 -28.80 10.83
CA SER A 670 -43.64 -28.18 9.68
C SER A 670 -44.29 -28.66 8.38
N VAL A 671 -44.18 -27.85 7.32
CA VAL A 671 -44.44 -28.27 5.94
C VAL A 671 -43.10 -28.51 5.24
N VAL A 672 -42.94 -29.65 4.59
CA VAL A 672 -41.73 -30.00 3.84
C VAL A 672 -42.05 -30.08 2.36
N ILE A 673 -41.32 -29.31 1.55
CA ILE A 673 -41.35 -29.36 0.08
C ILE A 673 -40.11 -30.15 -0.37
N THR A 674 -40.29 -31.36 -0.88
CA THR A 674 -39.17 -32.22 -1.31
C THR A 674 -39.08 -32.23 -2.83
N ARG A 675 -38.01 -31.67 -3.41
CA ARG A 675 -37.78 -31.71 -4.86
C ARG A 675 -37.15 -33.03 -5.31
N ASP A 676 -36.16 -33.50 -4.58
CA ASP A 676 -35.46 -34.78 -4.78
C ASP A 676 -34.69 -35.21 -3.50
N GLU A 677 -33.74 -36.15 -3.61
CA GLU A 677 -32.97 -36.66 -2.46
C GLU A 677 -31.93 -35.67 -1.90
N HIS A 678 -31.57 -34.66 -2.70
CA HIS A 678 -30.59 -33.63 -2.35
C HIS A 678 -31.28 -32.31 -1.99
N SER A 679 -32.39 -31.97 -2.62
CA SER A 679 -33.06 -30.68 -2.44
C SER A 679 -34.43 -30.77 -1.73
N SER A 680 -34.55 -30.12 -0.58
CA SER A 680 -35.81 -30.00 0.17
C SER A 680 -35.82 -28.77 1.07
N VAL A 681 -36.96 -28.09 1.21
CA VAL A 681 -37.13 -27.01 2.21
C VAL A 681 -38.15 -27.42 3.28
N GLU A 682 -37.75 -27.32 4.54
CA GLU A 682 -38.64 -27.43 5.71
C GLU A 682 -39.07 -26.04 6.18
N ILE A 683 -40.37 -25.75 6.11
CA ILE A 683 -40.95 -24.51 6.63
C ILE A 683 -41.51 -24.80 8.03
N GLN A 684 -40.85 -24.26 9.05
CA GLN A 684 -41.20 -24.55 10.44
C GLN A 684 -42.46 -23.82 10.89
N LYS A 685 -43.22 -24.47 11.79
CA LYS A 685 -44.45 -23.93 12.41
C LYS A 685 -45.56 -23.57 11.42
N ALA A 686 -45.53 -24.14 10.21
CA ALA A 686 -46.55 -23.97 9.19
C ALA A 686 -47.42 -25.24 9.02
N THR A 687 -48.62 -25.06 8.50
CA THR A 687 -49.54 -26.13 8.10
C THR A 687 -49.87 -26.04 6.62
N LEU A 688 -50.23 -27.15 5.97
CA LEU A 688 -50.59 -27.14 4.55
C LEU A 688 -51.73 -26.17 4.19
N THR A 689 -52.59 -25.82 5.16
CA THR A 689 -53.69 -24.87 4.96
C THR A 689 -53.25 -23.41 5.02
N ASN A 690 -52.03 -23.13 5.47
CA ASN A 690 -51.43 -21.79 5.49
C ASN A 690 -51.01 -21.32 4.09
N PHE A 691 -50.81 -22.25 3.14
CA PHE A 691 -50.23 -21.94 1.84
C PHE A 691 -51.25 -21.85 0.70
N GLY A 692 -51.17 -20.77 -0.07
CA GLY A 692 -51.86 -20.50 -1.32
C GLY A 692 -50.91 -20.02 -2.43
N PRO A 693 -51.43 -19.72 -3.64
CA PRO A 693 -50.60 -19.29 -4.76
C PRO A 693 -49.83 -17.98 -4.54
N ASP A 694 -50.29 -17.12 -3.64
CA ASP A 694 -49.69 -15.80 -3.40
C ASP A 694 -48.41 -15.88 -2.55
N ASP A 695 -48.23 -16.96 -1.78
CA ASP A 695 -47.02 -17.23 -0.97
C ASP A 695 -45.85 -17.76 -1.83
N PHE A 696 -46.05 -17.97 -3.14
CA PHE A 696 -45.05 -18.56 -4.03
C PHE A 696 -44.82 -17.76 -5.30
N TRP A 697 -43.57 -17.37 -5.55
CA TRP A 697 -43.16 -16.72 -6.78
C TRP A 697 -42.30 -17.64 -7.65
N PHE A 698 -42.45 -17.50 -8.98
CA PHE A 698 -41.76 -18.33 -9.97
C PHE A 698 -41.11 -17.43 -11.01
N VAL A 699 -39.79 -17.29 -10.92
CA VAL A 699 -38.99 -16.40 -11.80
C VAL A 699 -38.34 -17.18 -12.93
#